data_AF-A0A1F5B1A7-F1
#
_entry.id   AF-A0A1F5B1A7-F1
#
_cell.length_a   1.000
_cell.length_b   1.000
_cell.length_c   1.000
_cell.angle_alpha   90.00
_cell.angle_beta   90.00
_cell.angle_gamma   90.00
#
_symmetry.space_group_name_H-M   'P 1'
#
loop_
_entity.id
_entity.type
_entity.pdbx_description
1 polymer ?
#
loop_
_entity_poly.entity_id
_entity_poly.type
_entity_poly.pdbx_seq_one_letter_code
_entity_poly.pdbx_strand_id
1 'polypeptide(L)'
;MSLRFACVFLILLSVLTLAEDTPKPGAAGISPWTPDDILSAENASQWKISPDGKWAAWVKSQMDKDKNGRISNLFLTNLETRKEVQLTRGTETHGRPDWSPKGDLISFTSTRPLPKPNPDFSRSQLWLMNPFGGEPWPLTEFVRGIQGYRWIDDDTIIFSAQEDPALFEQELKKKKDTTRVVDDVEHEPPVRLFRLAVKDKKVVRLTDNTDFIESWAVTPDGKKAMTVHGQYLSFAWDHKILPRTFFYDFDKGERREIFAGQRIVPMGLEPARDGSGFYAVAPYSSDPRFFTASVLLVHFYDIASGQSVKVDLASENGLGGGFESTPDGFIALLAAGVRFEPAQYIKTGLAWKKAAIQGDHTRNLFNFTVSRDAKTLVYEHSTASAPSQWFKAVFDGGQLKQSVQLTDLNPSFKSRTPAKTEVIRWRGALGEDIDGILYYPKDYQAGKKYPLLTAPHGGPAGADLDSWEESWAYAHQLLSQRGAFILKPNYHGSSNYGLRFVESICCGKYYDLPVEDIEKGVDLLVAKGLVDPDRIGTFGWSNGSILSIQLGVVNPDRYKVIAAGAGDVEWISDWANVDFGQSFDTYYFGKSPLEDPELYIRLSPLYKMNRVKAPTIIFFGTEDRNVPTSQGWIHYRALYHLGQVPVKFLLFPGEPHGLQEYAHQQRKLEEEMAWLDRWFFKTLAAENEAFKKESPLGQALRRKEIARVGSKLGAEAKSGGPLIPEVVKRGKIEIGRFEVTRAQFAAFDAGQAVAPGTENHPANNIPFEKAKAYAAWLSELTGQVWRLPGEDEVASLHQSSAGENTLDYWAGYALNPDDVRKLEAKIKELGGGAPLLKEAGSFAGAGKDDEALIFDLGGNVAEWVIGKDGSGKKMGGSADRPADPRAQPGSA
;
A
#
# COMPACT_ATOMS: atom_id res chain seq x y z
N MET A 1 89.31 -2.35 -20.89
CA MET A 1 89.11 -0.90 -20.95
C MET A 1 87.61 -0.69 -21.13
N SER A 2 86.78 -0.58 -20.09
CA SER A 2 87.08 -0.48 -18.65
C SER A 2 86.19 -1.41 -17.81
N LEU A 3 86.86 -2.18 -16.96
CA LEU A 3 86.39 -3.00 -15.83
C LEU A 3 85.81 -2.07 -14.71
N ARG A 4 85.02 -2.47 -13.70
CA ARG A 4 85.21 -3.57 -12.72
C ARG A 4 84.03 -3.62 -11.72
N PHE A 5 83.64 -4.84 -11.33
CA PHE A 5 83.17 -5.38 -10.03
C PHE A 5 82.76 -4.48 -8.84
N ALA A 6 81.65 -4.86 -8.16
CA ALA A 6 81.59 -5.20 -6.72
C ALA A 6 80.24 -5.84 -6.30
N CYS A 7 80.30 -6.80 -5.36
CA CYS A 7 79.23 -7.65 -4.80
C CYS A 7 78.46 -7.01 -3.61
N VAL A 8 77.22 -7.48 -3.35
CA VAL A 8 76.64 -7.93 -2.04
C VAL A 8 75.15 -8.33 -2.24
N PHE A 9 74.72 -9.34 -1.45
CA PHE A 9 73.45 -10.11 -1.32
C PHE A 9 72.09 -9.40 -1.47
N LEU A 10 71.05 -10.15 -1.94
CA LEU A 10 69.73 -10.26 -1.29
C LEU A 10 68.82 -11.39 -1.87
N ILE A 11 68.09 -12.06 -0.97
CA ILE A 11 67.38 -13.34 -1.09
C ILE A 11 65.90 -13.13 -1.49
N LEU A 12 65.35 -14.07 -2.28
CA LEU A 12 63.94 -14.18 -2.68
C LEU A 12 62.97 -14.26 -1.48
N LEU A 13 61.90 -13.47 -1.49
CA LEU A 13 60.76 -13.60 -0.58
C LEU A 13 59.42 -13.37 -1.30
N SER A 14 58.57 -14.39 -1.16
CA SER A 14 57.18 -14.52 -1.56
C SER A 14 56.23 -13.78 -0.60
N VAL A 15 55.26 -13.02 -1.13
CA VAL A 15 54.15 -12.44 -0.36
C VAL A 15 52.83 -12.93 -0.96
N LEU A 16 52.14 -13.82 -0.23
CA LEU A 16 50.75 -14.15 -0.48
C LEU A 16 49.88 -12.95 -0.07
N THR A 17 49.17 -12.37 -1.03
CA THR A 17 48.02 -11.51 -0.76
C THR A 17 46.79 -12.40 -0.63
N LEU A 18 46.30 -12.57 0.60
CA LEU A 18 45.02 -13.21 0.86
C LEU A 18 43.93 -12.28 0.31
N ALA A 19 43.25 -12.73 -0.74
CA ALA A 19 42.02 -12.13 -1.21
C ALA A 19 41.01 -12.18 -0.05
N GLU A 20 40.55 -11.02 0.38
CA GLU A 20 39.31 -10.92 1.13
C GLU A 20 38.19 -11.43 0.21
N ASP A 21 37.76 -12.67 0.45
CA ASP A 21 36.47 -13.18 -0.01
C ASP A 21 35.40 -12.31 0.67
N THR A 22 35.13 -11.17 0.05
CA THR A 22 33.92 -10.41 0.29
C THR A 22 32.76 -11.39 0.22
N PRO A 23 31.90 -11.47 1.26
CA PRO A 23 30.75 -12.34 1.20
C PRO A 23 29.95 -11.94 -0.04
N LYS A 24 29.83 -12.88 -1.00
CA LYS A 24 28.77 -12.78 -2.01
C LYS A 24 27.48 -12.44 -1.27
N PRO A 25 26.66 -11.50 -1.76
CA PRO A 25 25.36 -11.23 -1.17
C PRO A 25 24.62 -12.57 -1.05
N GLY A 26 24.50 -13.06 0.18
CA GLY A 26 23.71 -14.25 0.45
C GLY A 26 22.30 -13.91 -0.02
N ALA A 27 21.74 -14.74 -0.91
CA ALA A 27 20.36 -14.62 -1.31
C ALA A 27 19.51 -14.51 -0.04
N ALA A 28 18.95 -13.33 0.22
CA ALA A 28 17.90 -13.17 1.19
C ALA A 28 16.85 -14.24 0.86
N GLY A 29 16.52 -15.11 1.81
CA GLY A 29 15.50 -16.12 1.60
C GLY A 29 14.22 -15.45 1.10
N ILE A 30 13.64 -15.99 0.03
CA ILE A 30 12.37 -15.50 -0.50
C ILE A 30 11.29 -15.81 0.55
N SER A 31 10.65 -14.78 1.09
CA SER A 31 9.54 -14.90 2.05
C SER A 31 8.19 -14.81 1.35
N PRO A 32 7.11 -15.38 1.93
CA PRO A 32 5.76 -15.19 1.41
C PRO A 32 5.27 -13.75 1.62
N TRP A 33 4.40 -13.29 0.73
CA TRP A 33 3.60 -12.09 0.89
C TRP A 33 2.69 -12.19 2.10
N THR A 34 2.52 -11.08 2.79
CA THR A 34 1.64 -10.90 3.95
C THR A 34 0.59 -9.82 3.67
N PRO A 35 -0.54 -9.76 4.40
CA PRO A 35 -1.47 -8.64 4.30
C PRO A 35 -0.78 -7.29 4.51
N ASP A 36 0.19 -7.22 5.42
CA ASP A 36 0.94 -6.00 5.69
C ASP A 36 1.75 -5.52 4.47
N ASP A 37 2.37 -6.43 3.71
CA ASP A 37 3.09 -6.07 2.48
C ASP A 37 2.15 -5.35 1.47
N ILE A 38 0.86 -5.73 1.44
CA ILE A 38 -0.14 -5.11 0.57
C ILE A 38 -0.57 -3.74 1.09
N LEU A 39 -0.90 -3.67 2.39
CA LEU A 39 -1.46 -2.46 2.99
C LEU A 39 -0.42 -1.35 3.15
N SER A 40 0.81 -1.70 3.50
CA SER A 40 1.91 -0.75 3.69
C SER A 40 2.63 -0.35 2.41
N ALA A 41 2.12 -0.80 1.24
CA ALA A 41 2.75 -0.50 -0.04
C ALA A 41 2.90 1.01 -0.27
N GLU A 42 4.12 1.40 -0.59
CA GLU A 42 4.50 2.75 -0.98
C GLU A 42 4.01 3.06 -2.39
N ASN A 43 3.47 4.25 -2.57
CA ASN A 43 3.13 4.81 -3.88
C ASN A 43 3.80 6.18 -4.06
N ALA A 44 4.24 6.49 -5.29
CA ALA A 44 4.71 7.81 -5.67
C ALA A 44 3.71 8.48 -6.63
N SER A 45 3.41 9.76 -6.39
CA SER A 45 2.42 10.50 -7.18
C SER A 45 2.71 12.00 -7.21
N GLN A 46 1.92 12.74 -7.98
CA GLN A 46 1.90 14.21 -8.01
C GLN A 46 3.28 14.84 -8.27
N TRP A 47 4.00 14.29 -9.24
CA TRP A 47 5.30 14.78 -9.67
C TRP A 47 5.18 16.17 -10.28
N LYS A 48 6.08 17.09 -9.89
CA LYS A 48 6.27 18.42 -10.46
C LYS A 48 7.74 18.70 -10.70
N ILE A 49 8.09 18.90 -11.96
CA ILE A 49 9.44 19.25 -12.37
C ILE A 49 9.68 20.74 -12.08
N SER A 50 10.86 21.07 -11.54
CA SER A 50 11.27 22.44 -11.25
C SER A 50 11.36 23.28 -12.53
N PRO A 51 11.25 24.62 -12.42
CA PRO A 51 11.37 25.53 -13.57
C PRO A 51 12.62 25.33 -14.43
N ASP A 52 13.74 24.97 -13.81
CA ASP A 52 15.03 24.74 -14.46
C ASP A 52 15.21 23.32 -15.02
N GLY A 53 14.24 22.42 -14.81
CA GLY A 53 14.27 21.04 -15.28
C GLY A 53 15.23 20.11 -14.52
N LYS A 54 15.88 20.57 -13.45
CA LYS A 54 16.92 19.81 -12.73
C LYS A 54 16.39 19.01 -11.55
N TRP A 55 15.22 19.35 -11.02
CA TRP A 55 14.63 18.73 -9.85
C TRP A 55 13.19 18.32 -10.10
N ALA A 56 12.69 17.38 -9.33
CA ALA A 56 11.27 17.08 -9.26
C ALA A 56 10.83 16.93 -7.80
N ALA A 57 9.77 17.65 -7.43
CA ALA A 57 9.05 17.48 -6.17
C ALA A 57 7.91 16.48 -6.40
N TRP A 58 7.69 15.58 -5.45
CA TRP A 58 6.66 14.54 -5.58
C TRP A 58 6.22 14.03 -4.21
N VAL A 59 5.15 13.25 -4.19
CA VAL A 59 4.52 12.75 -2.96
C VAL A 59 4.70 11.24 -2.86
N LYS A 60 5.29 10.77 -1.77
CA LYS A 60 5.26 9.36 -1.36
C LYS A 60 4.13 9.15 -0.36
N SER A 61 3.27 8.16 -0.57
CA SER A 61 2.18 7.80 0.35
C SER A 61 2.20 6.32 0.70
N GLN A 62 1.78 5.99 1.92
CA GLN A 62 1.62 4.62 2.41
C GLN A 62 0.62 4.60 3.57
N MET A 63 0.11 3.42 3.94
CA MET A 63 -0.61 3.27 5.20
C MET A 63 0.34 3.32 6.39
N ASP A 64 -0.12 3.92 7.48
CA ASP A 64 0.58 3.94 8.76
C ASP A 64 -0.31 3.27 9.83
N LYS A 65 0.25 2.27 10.50
CA LYS A 65 -0.49 1.43 11.46
C LYS A 65 -0.84 2.20 12.72
N ASP A 66 0.09 2.99 13.23
CA ASP A 66 -0.07 3.73 14.48
C ASP A 66 -1.07 4.87 14.33
N LYS A 67 -1.07 5.54 13.17
CA LYS A 67 -2.09 6.51 12.77
C LYS A 67 -3.43 5.87 12.45
N ASN A 68 -3.46 4.57 12.14
CA ASN A 68 -4.61 3.87 11.58
C ASN A 68 -5.14 4.50 10.29
N GLY A 69 -4.25 4.95 9.39
CA GLY A 69 -4.66 5.66 8.18
C GLY A 69 -3.50 6.00 7.25
N ARG A 70 -3.80 6.61 6.10
CA ARG A 70 -2.77 6.97 5.11
C ARG A 70 -1.93 8.16 5.58
N ILE A 71 -0.63 8.08 5.36
CA ILE A 71 0.31 9.20 5.48
C ILE A 71 0.88 9.55 4.11
N SER A 72 1.32 10.79 3.94
CA SER A 72 2.01 11.18 2.71
C SER A 72 3.02 12.28 2.96
N ASN A 73 4.20 12.12 2.36
CA ASN A 73 5.36 12.98 2.56
C ASN A 73 5.92 13.49 1.24
N LEU A 74 6.49 14.69 1.25
CA LEU A 74 7.13 15.30 0.09
C LEU A 74 8.56 14.81 -0.05
N PHE A 75 8.93 14.54 -1.29
CA PHE A 75 10.27 14.15 -1.70
C PHE A 75 10.74 15.05 -2.83
N LEU A 76 12.06 15.25 -2.89
CA LEU A 76 12.74 16.04 -3.89
C LEU A 76 13.81 15.16 -4.53
N THR A 77 13.74 14.96 -5.85
CA THR A 77 14.69 14.15 -6.59
C THR A 77 15.42 15.01 -7.61
N ASN A 78 16.76 14.98 -7.58
CA ASN A 78 17.56 15.58 -8.63
C ASN A 78 17.50 14.71 -9.88
N LEU A 79 17.06 15.28 -11.00
CA LEU A 79 16.80 14.58 -12.25
C LEU A 79 18.08 14.21 -13.02
N GLU A 80 19.25 14.70 -12.63
CA GLU A 80 20.54 14.34 -13.25
C GLU A 80 21.32 13.32 -12.42
N THR A 81 21.48 13.60 -11.13
CA THR A 81 22.27 12.77 -10.19
C THR A 81 21.45 11.65 -9.56
N ARG A 82 20.10 11.71 -9.63
CA ARG A 82 19.15 10.84 -8.92
C ARG A 82 19.21 10.93 -7.40
N LYS A 83 19.89 11.94 -6.86
CA LYS A 83 19.90 12.18 -5.42
C LYS A 83 18.49 12.53 -4.96
N GLU A 84 17.96 11.73 -4.05
CA GLU A 84 16.67 11.93 -3.41
C GLU A 84 16.85 12.57 -2.03
N VAL A 85 15.96 13.49 -1.68
CA VAL A 85 15.86 14.13 -0.37
C VAL A 85 14.40 14.09 0.09
N GLN A 86 14.14 13.49 1.23
CA GLN A 86 12.83 13.57 1.88
C GLN A 86 12.68 14.96 2.54
N LEU A 87 11.70 15.74 2.06
CA LEU A 87 11.46 17.12 2.50
C LEU A 87 10.59 17.20 3.77
N THR A 88 9.62 16.29 3.93
CA THR A 88 8.75 16.25 5.11
C THR A 88 8.80 14.88 5.79
N ARG A 89 8.58 14.87 7.11
CA ARG A 89 8.54 13.67 7.95
C ARG A 89 7.40 13.81 8.94
N GLY A 90 6.72 12.71 9.24
CA GLY A 90 5.65 12.67 10.22
C GLY A 90 4.47 11.82 9.76
N THR A 91 3.39 11.88 10.54
CA THR A 91 2.14 11.15 10.32
C THR A 91 1.06 12.03 9.66
N GLU A 92 1.40 13.23 9.24
CA GLU A 92 0.53 14.13 8.51
C GLU A 92 0.26 13.64 7.07
N THR A 93 -0.62 14.35 6.37
CA THR A 93 -0.87 14.17 4.95
C THR A 93 -0.44 15.43 4.22
N HIS A 94 0.53 15.28 3.32
CA HIS A 94 1.04 16.32 2.45
C HIS A 94 0.69 16.00 1.00
N GLY A 95 0.32 17.02 0.22
CA GLY A 95 -0.08 16.80 -1.18
C GLY A 95 -0.06 18.08 -2.02
N ARG A 96 -0.25 17.89 -3.32
CA ARG A 96 -0.25 18.92 -4.37
C ARG A 96 1.00 19.80 -4.32
N PRO A 97 2.23 19.26 -4.28
CA PRO A 97 3.40 20.11 -4.36
C PRO A 97 3.37 20.91 -5.67
N ASP A 98 3.82 22.16 -5.62
CA ASP A 98 4.06 22.99 -6.82
C ASP A 98 5.20 23.98 -6.57
N TRP A 99 5.96 24.27 -7.62
CA TRP A 99 7.13 25.15 -7.55
C TRP A 99 6.74 26.60 -7.77
N SER A 100 7.34 27.52 -7.02
CA SER A 100 7.31 28.94 -7.40
C SER A 100 7.89 29.10 -8.81
N PRO A 101 7.45 30.11 -9.59
CA PRO A 101 7.94 30.32 -10.94
C PRO A 101 9.47 30.47 -11.06
N LYS A 102 10.12 31.07 -10.06
CA LYS A 102 11.59 31.13 -9.89
C LYS A 102 12.24 29.83 -9.41
N GLY A 103 11.49 28.94 -8.77
CA GLY A 103 11.97 27.66 -8.25
C GLY A 103 12.69 27.74 -6.90
N ASP A 104 12.55 28.85 -6.19
CA ASP A 104 13.13 29.09 -4.85
C ASP A 104 12.22 28.63 -3.70
N LEU A 105 10.95 28.31 -3.99
CA LEU A 105 9.97 27.81 -3.02
C LEU A 105 9.21 26.60 -3.57
N ILE A 106 8.82 25.72 -2.67
CA ILE A 106 7.81 24.68 -2.90
C ILE A 106 6.59 25.02 -2.04
N SER A 107 5.45 25.12 -2.71
CA SER A 107 4.13 25.18 -2.09
C SER A 107 3.51 23.79 -1.99
N PHE A 108 2.67 23.54 -0.99
CA PHE A 108 1.93 22.28 -0.85
C PHE A 108 0.75 22.41 0.12
N THR A 109 -0.25 21.55 -0.03
CA THR A 109 -1.29 21.35 1.00
C THR A 109 -0.79 20.42 2.10
N SER A 110 -1.15 20.70 3.35
CA SER A 110 -0.68 19.94 4.50
C SER A 110 -1.67 19.95 5.66
N THR A 111 -1.84 18.80 6.29
CA THR A 111 -2.61 18.64 7.54
C THR A 111 -1.79 18.86 8.81
N ARG A 112 -0.60 19.46 8.69
CA ARG A 112 0.28 19.75 9.83
C ARG A 112 -0.41 20.72 10.79
N PRO A 113 -0.27 20.53 12.12
CA PRO A 113 -0.75 21.51 13.09
C PRO A 113 -0.18 22.90 12.82
N LEU A 114 -1.04 23.91 12.84
CA LEU A 114 -0.62 25.30 12.75
C LEU A 114 0.19 25.70 14.01
N PRO A 115 1.17 26.61 13.89
CA PRO A 115 1.93 27.12 15.04
C PRO A 115 1.05 27.72 16.14
N LYS A 116 -0.10 28.28 15.74
CA LYS A 116 -1.17 28.72 16.63
C LYS A 116 -2.43 27.94 16.28
N PRO A 117 -2.72 26.83 16.98
CA PRO A 117 -3.89 26.02 16.70
C PRO A 117 -5.18 26.82 16.89
N ASN A 118 -6.10 26.70 15.94
CA ASN A 118 -7.47 27.18 16.06
C ASN A 118 -8.41 26.08 15.58
N PRO A 119 -9.34 25.59 16.44
CA PRO A 119 -10.26 24.51 16.07
C PRO A 119 -11.26 24.90 14.97
N ASP A 120 -11.44 26.19 14.71
CA ASP A 120 -12.29 26.67 13.61
C ASP A 120 -11.59 26.64 12.26
N PHE A 121 -10.25 26.51 12.22
CA PHE A 121 -9.53 26.41 10.95
C PHE A 121 -9.59 25.02 10.35
N SER A 122 -9.61 24.96 9.02
CA SER A 122 -9.49 23.71 8.27
C SER A 122 -8.21 22.99 8.68
N ARG A 123 -8.31 21.66 8.83
CA ARG A 123 -7.15 20.81 9.10
C ARG A 123 -6.10 20.91 8.01
N SER A 124 -6.50 21.08 6.75
CA SER A 124 -5.58 21.23 5.62
C SER A 124 -5.44 22.70 5.22
N GLN A 125 -4.20 23.18 5.14
CA GLN A 125 -3.82 24.55 4.78
C GLN A 125 -2.78 24.52 3.65
N LEU A 126 -2.52 25.67 3.03
CA LEU A 126 -1.41 25.86 2.10
C LEU A 126 -0.15 26.26 2.85
N TRP A 127 0.95 25.58 2.57
CA TRP A 127 2.26 25.74 3.21
C TRP A 127 3.31 26.05 2.17
N LEU A 128 4.38 26.71 2.61
CA LEU A 128 5.58 26.99 1.82
C LEU A 128 6.80 26.39 2.50
N MET A 129 7.80 26.04 1.70
CA MET A 129 9.13 25.70 2.18
C MET A 129 10.21 26.05 1.16
N ASN A 130 11.44 26.24 1.64
CA ASN A 130 12.61 26.32 0.77
C ASN A 130 13.07 24.89 0.41
N PRO A 131 13.24 24.55 -0.88
CA PRO A 131 13.59 23.21 -1.33
C PRO A 131 14.97 22.74 -0.85
N PHE A 132 15.86 23.66 -0.44
CA PHE A 132 17.24 23.35 -0.03
C PHE A 132 17.45 23.35 1.50
N GLY A 133 16.39 23.57 2.29
CA GLY A 133 16.41 23.40 3.74
C GLY A 133 15.66 24.48 4.53
N GLY A 134 15.30 24.13 5.77
CA GLY A 134 14.46 24.94 6.66
C GLY A 134 13.14 24.25 6.99
N GLU A 135 12.44 24.73 8.03
CA GLU A 135 11.11 24.21 8.37
C GLU A 135 10.03 24.81 7.46
N PRO A 136 9.03 24.03 7.01
CA PRO A 136 7.87 24.59 6.33
C PRO A 136 7.07 25.55 7.23
N TRP A 137 6.49 26.60 6.63
CA TRP A 137 5.62 27.55 7.34
C TRP A 137 4.25 27.67 6.65
N PRO A 138 3.16 27.89 7.41
CA PRO A 138 1.84 28.02 6.82
C PRO A 138 1.73 29.35 6.10
N LEU A 139 1.23 29.30 4.87
CA LEU A 139 0.84 30.47 4.11
C LEU A 139 -0.57 30.90 4.50
N THR A 140 -1.47 29.95 4.76
CA THR A 140 -2.89 30.21 5.03
C THR A 140 -3.34 29.73 6.40
N GLU A 141 -4.40 30.36 6.90
CA GLU A 141 -5.10 30.06 8.17
C GLU A 141 -6.61 30.17 7.94
N PHE A 142 -7.12 29.41 6.96
CA PHE A 142 -8.51 29.51 6.53
C PHE A 142 -9.45 28.58 7.30
N VAL A 143 -10.69 29.03 7.51
CA VAL A 143 -11.77 28.21 8.09
C VAL A 143 -12.14 27.05 7.18
N ARG A 144 -12.20 27.31 5.86
CA ARG A 144 -12.41 26.30 4.81
C ARG A 144 -11.08 25.90 4.18
N GLY A 145 -10.95 24.63 3.81
CA GLY A 145 -9.76 24.13 3.13
C GLY A 145 -9.69 24.58 1.67
N ILE A 146 -8.47 24.74 1.15
CA ILE A 146 -8.24 24.99 -0.28
C ILE A 146 -8.52 23.71 -1.07
N GLN A 147 -9.29 23.84 -2.15
CA GLN A 147 -9.66 22.72 -3.03
C GLN A 147 -8.71 22.58 -4.23
N GLY A 148 -8.08 23.67 -4.66
CA GLY A 148 -7.06 23.70 -5.71
C GLY A 148 -6.34 25.03 -5.73
N TYR A 149 -5.11 25.06 -6.24
CA TYR A 149 -4.34 26.30 -6.38
C TYR A 149 -3.29 26.18 -7.49
N ARG A 150 -2.81 27.32 -7.99
CA ARG A 150 -1.70 27.44 -8.94
C ARG A 150 -0.93 28.75 -8.71
N TRP A 151 0.39 28.71 -8.90
CA TRP A 151 1.22 29.91 -8.99
C TRP A 151 0.95 30.68 -10.28
N ILE A 152 0.99 32.02 -10.20
CA ILE A 152 0.93 32.92 -11.36
C ILE A 152 2.29 33.57 -11.61
N ASP A 153 2.84 34.17 -10.56
CA ASP A 153 4.17 34.76 -10.48
C ASP A 153 4.75 34.43 -9.09
N ASP A 154 5.94 34.91 -8.75
CA ASP A 154 6.58 34.56 -7.47
C ASP A 154 5.91 35.16 -6.24
N ASP A 155 5.01 36.10 -6.42
CA ASP A 155 4.33 36.82 -5.35
C ASP A 155 2.82 36.48 -5.28
N THR A 156 2.29 35.69 -6.23
CA THR A 156 0.85 35.52 -6.42
C THR A 156 0.43 34.07 -6.67
N ILE A 157 -0.54 33.60 -5.88
CA ILE A 157 -1.22 32.32 -6.05
C ILE A 157 -2.71 32.57 -6.32
N ILE A 158 -3.30 31.84 -7.26
CA ILE A 158 -4.77 31.73 -7.39
C ILE A 158 -5.20 30.40 -6.79
N PHE A 159 -6.29 30.40 -6.02
CA PHE A 159 -6.83 29.21 -5.39
C PHE A 159 -8.36 29.18 -5.39
N SER A 160 -8.94 27.99 -5.25
CA SER A 160 -10.37 27.78 -4.99
C SER A 160 -10.64 27.34 -3.56
N ALA A 161 -11.69 27.90 -2.96
CA ALA A 161 -12.19 27.52 -1.65
C ALA A 161 -13.68 27.87 -1.52
N GLN A 162 -14.36 27.23 -0.57
CA GLN A 162 -15.65 27.72 -0.08
C GLN A 162 -15.46 29.02 0.70
N GLU A 163 -16.50 29.86 0.75
CA GLU A 163 -16.54 31.02 1.64
C GLU A 163 -16.59 30.63 3.12
N ASP A 164 -16.17 31.58 3.96
CA ASP A 164 -16.29 31.45 5.41
C ASP A 164 -17.76 31.21 5.84
N PRO A 165 -17.98 30.46 6.93
CA PRO A 165 -19.32 30.07 7.36
C PRO A 165 -20.29 31.25 7.49
N ALA A 166 -21.46 31.12 6.85
CA ALA A 166 -22.52 32.11 6.95
C ALA A 166 -23.16 32.11 8.34
N LEU A 167 -23.94 33.15 8.66
CA LEU A 167 -24.67 33.23 9.94
C LEU A 167 -25.54 31.98 10.17
N PHE A 168 -26.19 31.47 9.12
CA PHE A 168 -26.98 30.25 9.17
C PHE A 168 -26.20 29.06 9.75
N GLU A 169 -25.03 28.76 9.17
CA GLU A 169 -24.17 27.66 9.61
C GLU A 169 -23.62 27.89 11.03
N GLN A 170 -23.27 29.14 11.35
CA GLN A 170 -22.81 29.50 12.70
C GLN A 170 -23.92 29.27 13.75
N GLU A 171 -25.17 29.59 13.44
CA GLU A 171 -26.30 29.34 14.32
C GLU A 171 -26.61 27.85 14.47
N LEU A 172 -26.50 27.04 13.41
CA LEU A 172 -26.62 25.58 13.51
C LEU A 172 -25.53 25.00 14.42
N LYS A 173 -24.27 25.44 14.24
CA LYS A 173 -23.14 25.03 15.10
C LYS A 173 -23.38 25.40 16.57
N LYS A 174 -23.88 26.61 16.86
CA LYS A 174 -24.23 27.04 18.24
C LYS A 174 -25.32 26.17 18.84
N LYS A 175 -26.33 25.81 18.05
CA LYS A 175 -27.43 24.91 18.46
C LYS A 175 -26.99 23.45 18.54
N LYS A 176 -25.79 23.12 18.07
CA LYS A 176 -25.29 21.75 17.88
C LYS A 176 -26.24 20.91 17.02
N ASP A 177 -26.90 21.55 16.06
CA ASP A 177 -27.78 20.88 15.12
C ASP A 177 -26.91 20.21 14.04
N THR A 178 -26.89 18.89 14.06
CA THR A 178 -26.15 18.06 13.11
C THR A 178 -27.06 17.50 12.02
N THR A 179 -28.31 17.99 11.92
CA THR A 179 -29.26 17.58 10.88
C THR A 179 -28.73 17.95 9.51
N ARG A 180 -28.90 17.06 8.54
CA ARG A 180 -28.53 17.30 7.14
C ARG A 180 -29.81 17.44 6.32
N VAL A 181 -30.01 18.62 5.74
CA VAL A 181 -31.06 18.85 4.76
C VAL A 181 -30.53 18.36 3.40
N VAL A 182 -31.30 17.50 2.74
CA VAL A 182 -30.92 16.91 1.44
C VAL A 182 -31.19 17.92 0.32
N ASP A 183 -30.23 18.08 -0.59
CA ASP A 183 -30.28 19.03 -1.72
C ASP A 183 -30.50 20.49 -1.31
N ASP A 184 -29.91 20.91 -0.19
CA ASP A 184 -30.01 22.27 0.36
C ASP A 184 -29.07 23.26 -0.36
N VAL A 185 -29.32 23.45 -1.66
CA VAL A 185 -28.52 24.34 -2.53
C VAL A 185 -28.54 25.80 -2.02
N GLU A 186 -29.60 26.22 -1.35
CA GLU A 186 -29.73 27.60 -0.83
C GLU A 186 -28.72 27.91 0.27
N HIS A 187 -28.39 26.92 1.10
CA HIS A 187 -27.44 27.06 2.21
C HIS A 187 -26.06 26.46 1.92
N GLU A 188 -25.85 25.87 0.73
CA GLU A 188 -24.53 25.40 0.32
C GLU A 188 -23.60 26.59 0.04
N PRO A 189 -22.42 26.68 0.69
CA PRO A 189 -21.49 27.78 0.47
C PRO A 189 -20.90 27.76 -0.95
N PRO A 190 -20.86 28.91 -1.65
CA PRO A 190 -20.28 28.99 -2.98
C PRO A 190 -18.79 28.68 -2.94
N VAL A 191 -18.31 27.95 -3.95
CA VAL A 191 -16.88 27.78 -4.21
C VAL A 191 -16.45 28.85 -5.21
N ARG A 192 -15.44 29.64 -4.84
CA ARG A 192 -14.96 30.80 -5.60
C ARG A 192 -13.47 30.74 -5.87
N LEU A 193 -13.01 31.56 -6.81
CA LEU A 193 -11.59 31.82 -7.02
C LEU A 193 -11.14 33.03 -6.21
N PHE A 194 -9.95 32.92 -5.64
CA PHE A 194 -9.30 33.94 -4.86
C PHE A 194 -7.85 34.12 -5.32
N ARG A 195 -7.35 35.34 -5.23
CA ARG A 195 -5.94 35.70 -5.40
C ARG A 195 -5.32 35.90 -4.02
N LEU A 196 -4.17 35.28 -3.78
CA LEU A 196 -3.38 35.38 -2.57
C LEU A 196 -2.03 36.00 -2.89
N ALA A 197 -1.73 37.15 -2.30
CA ALA A 197 -0.39 37.73 -2.30
C ALA A 197 0.47 37.02 -1.24
N VAL A 198 1.60 36.46 -1.64
CA VAL A 198 2.41 35.56 -0.80
C VAL A 198 3.11 36.31 0.34
N LYS A 199 3.60 37.52 0.07
CA LYS A 199 4.42 38.30 1.01
C LYS A 199 3.62 38.83 2.21
N ASP A 200 2.45 39.41 1.96
CA ASP A 200 1.61 40.04 3.00
C ASP A 200 0.38 39.19 3.35
N LYS A 201 0.21 38.04 2.70
CA LYS A 201 -0.91 37.10 2.87
C LYS A 201 -2.28 37.72 2.54
N LYS A 202 -2.31 38.80 1.75
CA LYS A 202 -3.57 39.45 1.38
C LYS A 202 -4.35 38.58 0.40
N VAL A 203 -5.60 38.28 0.76
CA VAL A 203 -6.55 37.56 -0.08
C VAL A 203 -7.53 38.53 -0.73
N VAL A 204 -7.73 38.38 -2.04
CA VAL A 204 -8.72 39.14 -2.83
C VAL A 204 -9.58 38.15 -3.60
N ARG A 205 -10.89 38.28 -3.47
CA ARG A 205 -11.85 37.49 -4.25
C ARG A 205 -11.79 37.87 -5.73
N LEU A 206 -11.76 36.88 -6.63
CA LEU A 206 -11.73 37.08 -8.08
C LEU A 206 -13.08 36.83 -8.76
N THR A 207 -13.92 35.96 -8.19
CA THR A 207 -15.25 35.64 -8.75
C THR A 207 -16.36 36.01 -7.76
N ASP A 208 -17.51 36.42 -8.28
CA ASP A 208 -18.69 36.84 -7.51
C ASP A 208 -19.85 35.83 -7.61
N ASN A 209 -19.56 34.63 -8.13
CA ASN A 209 -20.54 33.59 -8.37
C ASN A 209 -21.22 33.12 -7.06
N THR A 210 -22.46 32.67 -7.16
CA THR A 210 -23.26 32.14 -6.03
C THR A 210 -23.35 30.62 -6.04
N ASP A 211 -22.85 29.99 -7.09
CA ASP A 211 -22.78 28.56 -7.30
C ASP A 211 -21.40 28.01 -6.89
N PHE A 212 -21.09 26.75 -7.22
CA PHE A 212 -19.86 26.08 -6.80
C PHE A 212 -18.96 25.77 -8.00
N ILE A 213 -17.80 26.41 -8.06
CA ILE A 213 -16.73 26.08 -9.01
C ILE A 213 -16.13 24.71 -8.65
N GLU A 214 -16.33 23.72 -9.51
CA GLU A 214 -15.85 22.34 -9.34
C GLU A 214 -14.48 22.10 -9.99
N SER A 215 -14.23 22.76 -11.12
CA SER A 215 -12.98 22.64 -11.88
C SER A 215 -12.61 23.98 -12.49
N TRP A 216 -11.32 24.28 -12.58
CA TRP A 216 -10.84 25.55 -13.13
C TRP A 216 -9.41 25.47 -13.66
N ALA A 217 -9.10 26.36 -14.60
CA ALA A 217 -7.77 26.62 -15.12
C ALA A 217 -7.59 28.13 -15.35
N VAL A 218 -6.34 28.61 -15.27
CA VAL A 218 -5.97 30.02 -15.52
C VAL A 218 -4.91 30.09 -16.61
N THR A 219 -4.94 31.13 -17.42
CA THR A 219 -3.84 31.40 -18.38
C THR A 219 -2.52 31.61 -17.63
N PRO A 220 -1.36 31.39 -18.28
CA PRO A 220 -0.05 31.55 -17.63
C PRO A 220 0.19 32.93 -17.00
N ASP A 221 -0.45 33.99 -17.52
CA ASP A 221 -0.40 35.35 -16.97
C ASP A 221 -1.38 35.60 -15.80
N GLY A 222 -2.24 34.63 -15.46
CA GLY A 222 -3.25 34.71 -14.41
C GLY A 222 -4.39 35.70 -14.67
N LYS A 223 -4.52 36.21 -15.89
CA LYS A 223 -5.50 37.25 -16.25
C LYS A 223 -6.83 36.70 -16.72
N LYS A 224 -6.86 35.46 -17.21
CA LYS A 224 -8.06 34.81 -17.71
C LYS A 224 -8.23 33.44 -17.08
N ALA A 225 -9.47 33.02 -16.91
CA ALA A 225 -9.79 31.70 -16.37
C ALA A 225 -10.90 31.02 -17.15
N MET A 226 -10.88 29.69 -17.13
CA MET A 226 -12.02 28.85 -17.49
C MET A 226 -12.44 28.08 -16.24
N THR A 227 -13.73 28.04 -15.97
CA THR A 227 -14.30 27.44 -14.75
C THR A 227 -15.53 26.61 -15.10
N VAL A 228 -15.73 25.51 -14.38
CA VAL A 228 -16.94 24.66 -14.44
C VAL A 228 -17.69 24.81 -13.14
N HIS A 229 -18.97 25.16 -13.21
CA HIS A 229 -19.80 25.53 -12.08
C HIS A 229 -20.94 24.53 -11.93
N GLY A 230 -20.93 23.72 -10.88
CA GLY A 230 -22.10 22.95 -10.48
C GLY A 230 -23.24 23.91 -10.12
N GLN A 231 -24.45 23.59 -10.55
CA GLN A 231 -25.62 24.46 -10.33
C GLN A 231 -26.52 23.94 -9.20
N TYR A 232 -26.56 22.62 -9.01
CA TYR A 232 -27.35 21.92 -8.00
C TYR A 232 -26.54 20.75 -7.46
N LEU A 233 -26.79 20.38 -6.20
CA LEU A 233 -26.08 19.26 -5.55
C LEU A 233 -26.52 17.91 -6.15
N SER A 234 -27.74 17.85 -6.67
CA SER A 234 -28.33 16.69 -7.32
C SER A 234 -27.86 16.42 -8.75
N PHE A 235 -26.86 17.14 -9.29
CA PHE A 235 -26.34 16.85 -10.64
C PHE A 235 -25.81 15.42 -10.75
N ALA A 236 -24.99 14.95 -9.80
CA ALA A 236 -24.49 13.58 -9.79
C ALA A 236 -25.63 12.54 -9.72
N TRP A 237 -26.70 12.91 -9.01
CA TRP A 237 -27.90 12.10 -8.87
C TRP A 237 -28.62 11.87 -10.20
N ASP A 238 -29.00 12.92 -10.94
CA ASP A 238 -29.92 12.78 -12.09
C ASP A 238 -29.46 13.39 -13.43
N HIS A 239 -28.33 14.11 -13.46
CA HIS A 239 -27.82 14.86 -14.60
C HIS A 239 -28.82 15.82 -15.27
N LYS A 240 -29.89 16.26 -14.60
CA LYS A 240 -30.91 17.13 -15.24
C LYS A 240 -30.43 18.56 -15.39
N ILE A 241 -29.78 19.11 -14.38
CA ILE A 241 -29.28 20.49 -14.40
C ILE A 241 -27.76 20.44 -14.57
N LEU A 242 -27.34 20.65 -15.82
CA LEU A 242 -25.94 20.56 -16.20
C LEU A 242 -25.09 21.64 -15.54
N PRO A 243 -23.86 21.31 -15.11
CA PRO A 243 -22.86 22.31 -14.77
C PRO A 243 -22.62 23.25 -15.94
N ARG A 244 -22.36 24.52 -15.63
CA ARG A 244 -22.14 25.57 -16.62
C ARG A 244 -20.68 25.94 -16.67
N THR A 245 -20.16 26.16 -17.88
CA THR A 245 -18.75 26.50 -18.07
C THR A 245 -18.62 27.99 -18.39
N PHE A 246 -17.72 28.69 -17.71
CA PHE A 246 -17.51 30.12 -17.92
C PHE A 246 -16.08 30.45 -18.27
N PHE A 247 -15.93 31.47 -19.11
CA PHE A 247 -14.68 32.19 -19.33
C PHE A 247 -14.72 33.50 -18.55
N TYR A 248 -13.62 33.80 -17.88
CA TYR A 248 -13.37 35.05 -17.17
C TYR A 248 -12.19 35.79 -17.80
N ASP A 249 -12.34 37.10 -17.99
CA ASP A 249 -11.24 38.05 -18.19
C ASP A 249 -11.21 39.01 -17.00
N PHE A 250 -10.28 38.79 -16.07
CA PHE A 250 -10.20 39.52 -14.81
C PHE A 250 -9.77 40.97 -15.00
N ASP A 251 -9.04 41.29 -16.08
CA ASP A 251 -8.60 42.66 -16.36
C ASP A 251 -9.79 43.53 -16.83
N LYS A 252 -10.72 42.92 -17.56
CA LYS A 252 -11.91 43.61 -18.08
C LYS A 252 -13.15 43.48 -17.18
N GLY A 253 -13.10 42.58 -16.21
CA GLY A 253 -14.29 42.19 -15.43
C GLY A 253 -15.36 41.50 -16.29
N GLU A 254 -14.95 40.84 -17.37
CA GLU A 254 -15.86 40.15 -18.28
C GLU A 254 -16.04 38.69 -17.85
N ARG A 255 -17.30 38.23 -17.88
CA ARG A 255 -17.68 36.82 -17.74
C ARG A 255 -18.59 36.44 -18.90
N ARG A 256 -18.30 35.32 -19.56
CA ARG A 256 -19.19 34.73 -20.56
C ARG A 256 -19.29 33.23 -20.42
N GLU A 257 -20.47 32.69 -20.67
CA GLU A 257 -20.66 31.24 -20.72
C GLU A 257 -20.04 30.66 -22.01
N ILE A 258 -19.34 29.54 -21.87
CA ILE A 258 -18.84 28.73 -22.97
C ILE A 258 -19.66 27.43 -23.00
N PHE A 259 -19.82 26.85 -24.19
CA PHE A 259 -20.63 25.64 -24.40
C PHE A 259 -22.11 25.81 -24.07
N ALA A 260 -22.61 27.05 -24.02
CA ALA A 260 -24.04 27.32 -23.79
C ALA A 260 -24.90 26.54 -24.80
N GLY A 261 -25.87 25.77 -24.29
CA GLY A 261 -26.74 24.91 -25.09
C GLY A 261 -26.07 23.66 -25.68
N GLN A 262 -24.79 23.41 -25.37
CA GLN A 262 -24.06 22.22 -25.79
C GLN A 262 -23.96 21.24 -24.62
N ARG A 263 -23.95 19.94 -24.93
CA ARG A 263 -23.80 18.86 -23.95
C ARG A 263 -22.32 18.56 -23.71
N ILE A 264 -21.57 19.57 -23.27
CA ILE A 264 -20.14 19.48 -22.95
C ILE A 264 -19.97 19.95 -21.51
N VAL A 265 -19.67 19.00 -20.61
CA VAL A 265 -19.44 19.25 -19.19
C VAL A 265 -18.01 18.85 -18.87
N PRO A 266 -17.03 19.78 -18.93
CA PRO A 266 -15.64 19.42 -18.69
C PRO A 266 -15.44 18.91 -17.26
N MET A 267 -14.68 17.83 -17.12
CA MET A 267 -14.23 17.31 -15.82
C MET A 267 -12.74 17.60 -15.55
N GLY A 268 -12.00 17.99 -16.59
CA GLY A 268 -10.62 18.45 -16.48
C GLY A 268 -10.38 19.66 -17.37
N LEU A 269 -9.65 20.65 -16.84
CA LEU A 269 -9.26 21.86 -17.56
C LEU A 269 -7.74 22.03 -17.49
N GLU A 270 -7.13 22.37 -18.62
CA GLU A 270 -5.68 22.60 -18.73
C GLU A 270 -5.42 23.81 -19.64
N PRO A 271 -4.71 24.85 -19.18
CA PRO A 271 -4.41 26.01 -20.02
C PRO A 271 -3.36 25.64 -21.07
N ALA A 272 -3.46 26.20 -22.28
CA ALA A 272 -2.36 26.13 -23.23
C ALA A 272 -1.16 26.95 -22.73
N ARG A 273 0.05 26.39 -22.80
CA ARG A 273 1.26 27.05 -22.28
C ARG A 273 1.63 28.32 -23.03
N ASP A 274 1.18 28.46 -24.29
CA ASP A 274 1.32 29.67 -25.09
C ASP A 274 0.30 30.77 -24.75
N GLY A 275 -0.64 30.49 -23.83
CA GLY A 275 -1.71 31.41 -23.43
C GLY A 275 -2.83 31.58 -24.46
N SER A 276 -2.84 30.78 -25.53
CA SER A 276 -3.81 30.92 -26.62
C SER A 276 -5.22 30.47 -26.26
N GLY A 277 -5.37 29.62 -25.24
CA GLY A 277 -6.66 29.02 -24.91
C GLY A 277 -6.63 27.99 -23.79
N PHE A 278 -7.70 27.20 -23.73
CA PHE A 278 -7.89 26.15 -22.73
C PHE A 278 -8.27 24.83 -23.39
N TYR A 279 -7.65 23.74 -22.95
CA TYR A 279 -8.10 22.39 -23.21
C TYR A 279 -9.13 21.98 -22.15
N ALA A 280 -10.23 21.38 -22.60
CA ALA A 280 -11.31 20.87 -21.78
C ALA A 280 -11.52 19.39 -22.07
N VAL A 281 -11.25 18.54 -21.07
CA VAL A 281 -11.53 17.11 -21.11
C VAL A 281 -12.95 16.89 -20.62
N ALA A 282 -13.82 16.34 -21.46
CA ALA A 282 -15.24 16.15 -21.16
C ALA A 282 -15.69 14.71 -21.48
N PRO A 283 -16.57 14.11 -20.67
CA PRO A 283 -17.20 12.84 -20.98
C PRO A 283 -18.19 13.00 -22.13
N TYR A 284 -18.27 11.98 -22.98
CA TYR A 284 -19.23 11.86 -24.06
C TYR A 284 -19.94 10.50 -23.99
N SER A 285 -21.27 10.54 -23.94
CA SER A 285 -22.17 9.39 -24.08
C SER A 285 -23.18 9.66 -25.19
N SER A 286 -23.61 8.61 -25.88
CA SER A 286 -24.68 8.67 -26.89
C SER A 286 -26.07 8.84 -26.27
N ASP A 287 -26.27 8.49 -24.99
CA ASP A 287 -27.53 8.74 -24.30
C ASP A 287 -27.74 10.26 -24.12
N PRO A 288 -28.92 10.80 -24.48
CA PRO A 288 -29.15 12.24 -24.46
C PRO A 288 -29.34 12.80 -23.03
N ARG A 289 -29.53 11.95 -22.03
CA ARG A 289 -29.83 12.30 -20.63
C ARG A 289 -28.58 12.20 -19.75
N PHE A 290 -27.86 11.08 -19.78
CA PHE A 290 -26.83 10.76 -18.77
C PHE A 290 -25.40 10.65 -19.32
N PHE A 291 -24.41 11.02 -18.50
CA PHE A 291 -22.97 10.93 -18.84
C PHE A 291 -22.28 9.65 -18.31
N THR A 292 -23.06 8.66 -17.86
CA THR A 292 -22.60 7.49 -17.09
C THR A 292 -21.57 6.63 -17.83
N ALA A 293 -21.96 5.88 -18.86
CA ALA A 293 -21.01 5.15 -19.70
C ALA A 293 -20.51 6.08 -20.81
N SER A 294 -19.25 6.50 -20.72
CA SER A 294 -18.70 7.54 -21.57
C SER A 294 -17.27 7.27 -22.01
N VAL A 295 -16.88 7.93 -23.10
CA VAL A 295 -15.48 8.13 -23.47
C VAL A 295 -15.07 9.56 -23.16
N LEU A 296 -13.79 9.79 -22.89
CA LEU A 296 -13.26 11.11 -22.65
C LEU A 296 -12.79 11.75 -23.95
N LEU A 297 -13.37 12.91 -24.28
CA LEU A 297 -13.01 13.73 -25.44
C LEU A 297 -12.29 15.00 -25.01
N VAL A 298 -11.51 15.58 -25.92
CA VAL A 298 -10.80 16.84 -25.71
C VAL A 298 -11.40 17.92 -26.58
N HIS A 299 -11.70 19.07 -25.98
CA HIS A 299 -12.10 20.29 -26.67
C HIS A 299 -11.05 21.37 -26.42
N PHE A 300 -10.88 22.28 -27.37
CA PHE A 300 -10.04 23.46 -27.21
C PHE A 300 -10.88 24.70 -27.39
N TYR A 301 -10.84 25.60 -26.41
CA TYR A 301 -11.42 26.92 -26.49
C TYR A 301 -10.31 27.94 -26.77
N ASP A 302 -10.42 28.60 -27.92
CA ASP A 302 -9.49 29.63 -28.39
C ASP A 302 -9.91 31.01 -27.88
N ILE A 303 -9.03 31.68 -27.16
CA ILE A 303 -9.34 32.97 -26.52
C ILE A 303 -9.49 34.07 -27.57
N ALA A 304 -8.65 34.05 -28.61
CA ALA A 304 -8.59 35.11 -29.61
C ALA A 304 -9.88 35.19 -30.45
N SER A 305 -10.35 34.04 -30.94
CA SER A 305 -11.59 33.94 -31.71
C SER A 305 -12.84 33.78 -30.85
N GLY A 306 -12.70 33.31 -29.61
CA GLY A 306 -13.81 32.91 -28.75
C GLY A 306 -14.53 31.63 -29.19
N GLN A 307 -13.92 30.85 -30.10
CA GLN A 307 -14.48 29.61 -30.62
C GLN A 307 -14.00 28.39 -29.84
N SER A 308 -14.86 27.38 -29.71
CA SER A 308 -14.49 26.06 -29.24
C SER A 308 -14.49 25.05 -30.37
N VAL A 309 -13.46 24.20 -30.44
CA VAL A 309 -13.36 23.09 -31.39
C VAL A 309 -13.12 21.78 -30.64
N LYS A 310 -13.68 20.67 -31.15
CA LYS A 310 -13.29 19.34 -30.69
C LYS A 310 -11.90 19.02 -31.27
N VAL A 311 -10.98 18.58 -30.41
CA VAL A 311 -9.66 18.10 -30.84
C VAL A 311 -9.82 16.70 -31.42
N ASP A 312 -9.29 16.48 -32.62
CA ASP A 312 -9.22 15.15 -33.22
C ASP A 312 -8.06 14.36 -32.61
N LEU A 313 -8.38 13.38 -31.77
CA LEU A 313 -7.40 12.49 -31.15
C LEU A 313 -6.94 11.36 -32.09
N ALA A 314 -7.52 11.24 -33.29
CA ALA A 314 -7.30 10.11 -34.19
C ALA A 314 -7.39 8.75 -33.47
N SER A 315 -8.37 8.64 -32.56
CA SER A 315 -8.69 7.44 -31.78
C SER A 315 -10.17 7.45 -31.42
N GLU A 316 -10.86 6.36 -31.70
CA GLU A 316 -12.28 6.16 -31.34
C GLU A 316 -12.46 5.83 -29.84
N ASN A 317 -11.37 5.46 -29.16
CA ASN A 317 -11.41 5.08 -27.75
C ASN A 317 -11.35 6.28 -26.80
N GLY A 318 -10.98 7.46 -27.30
CA GLY A 318 -10.81 8.67 -26.50
C GLY A 318 -9.54 8.66 -25.64
N LEU A 319 -9.52 9.54 -24.63
CA LEU A 319 -8.46 9.54 -23.62
C LEU A 319 -8.63 8.37 -22.64
N GLY A 320 -7.52 7.73 -22.29
CA GLY A 320 -7.46 6.68 -21.26
C GLY A 320 -6.84 7.16 -19.94
N GLY A 321 -5.96 8.17 -20.00
CA GLY A 321 -5.30 8.73 -18.83
C GLY A 321 -4.49 9.98 -19.18
N GLY A 322 -3.56 10.37 -18.30
CA GLY A 322 -2.59 11.47 -18.38
C GLY A 322 -2.73 12.47 -19.56
N PHE A 323 -2.94 13.74 -19.24
CA PHE A 323 -3.02 14.84 -20.21
C PHE A 323 -2.24 16.04 -19.67
N GLU A 324 -1.24 16.53 -20.41
CA GLU A 324 -0.49 17.74 -20.03
C GLU A 324 -0.15 18.59 -21.25
N SER A 325 -0.34 19.91 -21.13
CA SER A 325 0.01 20.87 -22.17
C SER A 325 1.52 20.93 -22.42
N THR A 326 1.93 21.22 -23.66
CA THR A 326 3.32 21.53 -24.05
C THR A 326 3.39 22.90 -24.72
N PRO A 327 4.58 23.51 -24.89
CA PRO A 327 4.70 24.80 -25.56
C PRO A 327 4.11 24.84 -26.99
N ASP A 328 4.08 23.69 -27.66
CA ASP A 328 3.62 23.51 -29.04
C ASP A 328 2.30 22.73 -29.15
N GLY A 329 1.64 22.37 -28.04
CA GLY A 329 0.42 21.56 -28.05
C GLY A 329 0.18 20.82 -26.74
N PHE A 330 0.15 19.49 -26.77
CA PHE A 330 0.00 18.65 -25.58
C PHE A 330 0.53 17.21 -25.78
N ILE A 331 0.71 16.48 -24.68
CA ILE A 331 0.92 15.03 -24.65
C ILE A 331 -0.29 14.40 -23.95
N ALA A 332 -0.72 13.22 -24.42
CA ALA A 332 -1.84 12.49 -23.83
C ALA A 332 -1.63 10.96 -23.86
N LEU A 333 -2.30 10.25 -22.93
CA LEU A 333 -2.43 8.80 -22.95
C LEU A 333 -3.81 8.42 -23.51
N LEU A 334 -3.82 7.83 -24.71
CA LEU A 334 -5.05 7.36 -25.34
C LEU A 334 -5.46 5.99 -24.83
N ALA A 335 -6.76 5.76 -24.79
CA ALA A 335 -7.34 4.49 -24.39
C ALA A 335 -7.02 3.36 -25.38
N ALA A 336 -6.48 2.23 -24.89
CA ALA A 336 -5.99 1.13 -25.71
C ALA A 336 -6.06 -0.26 -25.02
N GLY A 337 -7.24 -0.66 -24.58
CA GLY A 337 -7.50 -1.97 -23.96
C GLY A 337 -6.87 -2.11 -22.57
N VAL A 338 -6.04 -3.12 -22.33
CA VAL A 338 -5.30 -3.24 -21.04
C VAL A 338 -4.14 -2.23 -20.87
N ARG A 339 -3.94 -1.30 -21.80
CA ARG A 339 -2.82 -0.35 -21.85
C ARG A 339 -3.27 1.03 -22.33
N PHE A 340 -2.32 1.95 -22.42
CA PHE A 340 -2.50 3.22 -23.11
C PHE A 340 -1.57 3.36 -24.31
N GLU A 341 -1.97 4.21 -25.26
CA GLU A 341 -1.10 4.67 -26.36
C GLU A 341 -0.65 6.12 -26.06
N PRO A 342 0.61 6.35 -25.66
CA PRO A 342 1.13 7.70 -25.46
C PRO A 342 1.33 8.42 -26.80
N ALA A 343 0.81 9.65 -26.90
CA ALA A 343 0.88 10.44 -28.12
C ALA A 343 1.13 11.93 -27.84
N GLN A 344 1.92 12.56 -28.70
CA GLN A 344 2.12 14.01 -28.76
C GLN A 344 1.19 14.61 -29.81
N TYR A 345 0.67 15.80 -29.53
CA TYR A 345 -0.20 16.55 -30.41
C TYR A 345 0.37 17.94 -30.63
N ILE A 346 0.81 18.23 -31.85
CA ILE A 346 1.40 19.53 -32.22
C ILE A 346 0.31 20.40 -32.82
N LYS A 347 0.08 21.58 -32.22
CA LYS A 347 -0.95 22.54 -32.60
C LYS A 347 -0.50 23.36 -33.81
N THR A 348 -1.40 23.56 -34.78
CA THR A 348 -1.22 24.49 -35.91
C THR A 348 -2.57 25.15 -36.20
N GLY A 349 -2.72 26.42 -35.78
CA GLY A 349 -4.02 27.08 -35.77
C GLY A 349 -4.98 26.37 -34.81
N LEU A 350 -6.15 25.95 -35.29
CA LEU A 350 -7.15 25.16 -34.54
C LEU A 350 -7.14 23.67 -34.92
N ALA A 351 -6.00 23.15 -35.38
CA ALA A 351 -5.79 21.75 -35.70
C ALA A 351 -4.60 21.19 -34.92
N TRP A 352 -4.61 19.86 -34.68
CA TRP A 352 -3.54 19.15 -33.99
C TRP A 352 -3.06 17.98 -34.84
N LYS A 353 -1.75 17.84 -34.97
CA LYS A 353 -1.13 16.68 -35.62
C LYS A 353 -0.68 15.69 -34.55
N LYS A 354 -1.31 14.51 -34.54
CA LYS A 354 -0.90 13.37 -33.69
C LYS A 354 0.45 12.81 -34.16
N ALA A 355 1.33 12.53 -33.21
CA ALA A 355 2.54 11.74 -33.38
C ALA A 355 2.63 10.73 -32.22
N ALA A 356 2.77 9.44 -32.54
CA ALA A 356 2.95 8.41 -31.53
C ALA A 356 4.28 8.61 -30.78
N ILE A 357 4.25 8.42 -29.46
CA ILE A 357 5.46 8.42 -28.64
C ILE A 357 6.04 7.01 -28.60
N GLN A 358 7.31 6.86 -28.97
CA GLN A 358 8.02 5.57 -28.99
C GLN A 358 9.25 5.62 -28.10
N GLY A 359 9.84 4.45 -27.85
CA GLY A 359 11.03 4.29 -27.02
C GLY A 359 10.77 3.45 -25.78
N ASP A 360 11.68 3.56 -24.82
CA ASP A 360 11.67 2.80 -23.57
C ASP A 360 10.31 2.88 -22.86
N HIS A 361 9.83 1.76 -22.31
CA HIS A 361 8.66 1.66 -21.44
C HIS A 361 7.31 2.15 -22.00
N THR A 362 7.25 2.72 -23.21
CA THR A 362 6.04 3.31 -23.80
C THR A 362 4.82 2.39 -23.81
N ARG A 363 5.04 1.08 -23.93
CA ARG A 363 3.99 0.05 -23.88
C ARG A 363 3.26 -0.04 -22.53
N ASN A 364 3.93 0.30 -21.44
CA ASN A 364 3.48 0.13 -20.06
C ASN A 364 3.68 1.42 -19.26
N LEU A 365 3.48 2.56 -19.95
CA LEU A 365 3.51 3.90 -19.37
C LEU A 365 2.07 4.29 -18.98
N PHE A 366 1.85 4.49 -17.67
CA PHE A 366 0.50 4.70 -17.12
C PHE A 366 0.25 6.13 -16.61
N ASN A 367 1.31 6.89 -16.37
CA ASN A 367 1.22 8.29 -15.94
C ASN A 367 2.48 9.06 -16.33
N PHE A 368 2.40 10.38 -16.44
CA PHE A 368 3.57 11.22 -16.72
C PHE A 368 3.38 12.67 -16.25
N THR A 369 4.50 13.38 -16.16
CA THR A 369 4.57 14.84 -16.20
C THR A 369 5.71 15.30 -17.10
N VAL A 370 5.58 16.49 -17.69
CA VAL A 370 6.54 17.03 -18.68
C VAL A 370 7.11 18.38 -18.26
N SER A 371 8.43 18.55 -18.42
CA SER A 371 9.14 19.80 -18.09
C SER A 371 8.61 20.99 -18.88
N ARG A 372 8.85 22.21 -18.38
CA ARG A 372 8.36 23.46 -19.03
C ARG A 372 8.77 23.58 -20.49
N ASP A 373 10.01 23.18 -20.80
CA ASP A 373 10.58 23.19 -22.15
C ASP A 373 10.20 21.96 -23.00
N ALA A 374 9.41 21.04 -22.45
CA ALA A 374 9.01 19.79 -23.06
C ALA A 374 10.18 18.91 -23.56
N LYS A 375 11.32 18.93 -22.86
CA LYS A 375 12.48 18.06 -23.16
C LYS A 375 12.69 16.92 -22.19
N THR A 376 12.02 16.94 -21.04
CA THR A 376 12.13 15.90 -20.03
C THR A 376 10.74 15.40 -19.67
N LEU A 377 10.56 14.08 -19.73
CA LEU A 377 9.39 13.41 -19.17
C LEU A 377 9.79 12.67 -17.89
N VAL A 378 8.97 12.80 -16.85
CA VAL A 378 8.99 11.93 -15.68
C VAL A 378 7.73 11.08 -15.74
N TYR A 379 7.85 9.77 -15.81
CA TYR A 379 6.73 8.88 -16.11
C TYR A 379 6.74 7.62 -15.25
N GLU A 380 5.55 7.07 -15.04
CA GLU A 380 5.32 5.81 -14.35
C GLU A 380 5.42 4.65 -15.34
N HIS A 381 6.21 3.64 -14.99
CA HIS A 381 6.22 2.34 -15.67
C HIS A 381 5.87 1.24 -14.68
N SER A 382 4.97 0.35 -15.10
CA SER A 382 4.40 -0.71 -14.26
C SER A 382 3.94 -1.89 -15.12
N THR A 383 3.91 -3.10 -14.60
CA THR A 383 3.18 -4.21 -15.24
C THR A 383 2.35 -4.94 -14.19
N ALA A 384 1.40 -5.78 -14.59
CA ALA A 384 0.65 -6.57 -13.61
C ALA A 384 1.54 -7.50 -12.74
N SER A 385 2.80 -7.74 -13.13
CA SER A 385 3.79 -8.52 -12.38
C SER A 385 4.96 -7.69 -11.83
N ALA A 386 5.01 -6.39 -12.11
CA ALA A 386 6.12 -5.51 -11.72
C ALA A 386 5.57 -4.23 -11.08
N PRO A 387 5.80 -4.01 -9.77
CA PRO A 387 5.36 -2.81 -9.07
C PRO A 387 5.79 -1.52 -9.75
N SER A 388 4.95 -0.49 -9.65
CA SER A 388 5.20 0.81 -10.26
C SER A 388 6.54 1.40 -9.83
N GLN A 389 7.30 1.89 -10.80
CA GLN A 389 8.48 2.72 -10.58
C GLN A 389 8.41 3.94 -11.50
N TRP A 390 9.01 5.04 -11.07
CA TRP A 390 9.06 6.27 -11.84
C TRP A 390 10.42 6.44 -12.52
N PHE A 391 10.40 6.92 -13.75
CA PHE A 391 11.56 7.08 -14.61
C PHE A 391 11.62 8.50 -15.15
N LYS A 392 12.83 8.98 -15.41
CA LYS A 392 13.09 10.15 -16.26
C LYS A 392 13.49 9.67 -17.65
N ALA A 393 13.02 10.33 -18.70
CA ALA A 393 13.60 10.23 -20.03
C ALA A 393 13.80 11.61 -20.68
N VAL A 394 14.74 11.66 -21.62
CA VAL A 394 14.81 12.76 -22.58
C VAL A 394 13.70 12.56 -23.61
N PHE A 395 12.92 13.61 -23.84
CA PHE A 395 11.87 13.65 -24.84
C PHE A 395 12.30 14.51 -26.02
N ASP A 396 12.29 13.91 -27.20
CA ASP A 396 12.77 14.50 -28.44
C ASP A 396 11.82 14.12 -29.59
N GLY A 397 10.86 14.99 -29.89
CA GLY A 397 9.99 14.87 -31.06
C GLY A 397 9.25 13.54 -31.18
N GLY A 398 8.61 13.07 -30.11
CA GLY A 398 7.90 11.78 -30.08
C GLY A 398 8.78 10.58 -29.74
N GLN A 399 10.03 10.78 -29.32
CA GLN A 399 10.91 9.70 -28.87
C GLN A 399 11.30 9.89 -27.40
N LEU A 400 11.11 8.84 -26.60
CA LEU A 400 11.69 8.71 -25.26
C LEU A 400 13.02 7.99 -25.36
N LYS A 401 14.08 8.65 -24.87
CA LYS A 401 15.45 8.15 -24.91
C LYS A 401 16.05 8.22 -23.51
N GLN A 402 17.02 7.34 -23.26
CA GLN A 402 17.85 7.35 -22.06
C GLN A 402 17.02 7.28 -20.78
N SER A 403 16.11 6.31 -20.70
CA SER A 403 15.27 6.17 -19.51
C SER A 403 16.09 5.75 -18.31
N VAL A 404 15.89 6.46 -17.19
CA VAL A 404 16.58 6.19 -15.94
C VAL A 404 15.58 6.16 -14.79
N GLN A 405 15.59 5.08 -14.01
CA GLN A 405 14.75 4.93 -12.83
C GLN A 405 15.12 5.96 -11.76
N LEU A 406 14.09 6.63 -11.21
CA LEU A 406 14.21 7.66 -10.17
C LEU A 406 13.88 7.13 -8.78
N THR A 407 12.98 6.15 -8.67
CA THR A 407 12.48 5.64 -7.39
C THR A 407 12.97 4.22 -7.10
N ASP A 408 13.00 3.83 -5.84
CA ASP A 408 13.08 2.43 -5.40
C ASP A 408 11.92 2.16 -4.43
N LEU A 409 10.69 2.22 -4.95
CA LEU A 409 9.48 2.00 -4.14
C LEU A 409 9.37 0.55 -3.70
N ASN A 410 8.91 0.32 -2.48
CA ASN A 410 8.64 -1.00 -1.92
C ASN A 410 9.88 -1.93 -1.94
N PRO A 411 11.03 -1.52 -1.37
CA PRO A 411 12.25 -2.33 -1.43
C PRO A 411 12.09 -3.71 -0.75
N SER A 412 11.16 -3.85 0.19
CA SER A 412 10.79 -5.11 0.83
C SER A 412 10.30 -6.17 -0.17
N PHE A 413 9.68 -5.75 -1.29
CA PHE A 413 9.13 -6.66 -2.30
C PHE A 413 10.23 -7.42 -3.05
N LYS A 414 11.49 -6.95 -3.04
CA LYS A 414 12.63 -7.68 -3.63
C LYS A 414 12.89 -9.04 -2.96
N SER A 415 12.42 -9.21 -1.72
CA SER A 415 12.47 -10.48 -0.99
C SER A 415 11.19 -11.32 -1.12
N ARG A 416 10.28 -10.93 -2.01
CA ARG A 416 9.04 -11.62 -2.34
C ARG A 416 9.10 -12.12 -3.78
N THR A 417 8.23 -13.07 -4.14
CA THR A 417 8.05 -13.49 -5.53
C THR A 417 6.70 -12.98 -6.01
N PRO A 418 6.67 -11.93 -6.87
CA PRO A 418 5.44 -11.50 -7.51
C PRO A 418 4.82 -12.63 -8.33
N ALA A 419 3.48 -12.67 -8.39
CA ALA A 419 2.76 -13.56 -9.26
C ALA A 419 3.14 -13.30 -10.74
N LYS A 420 3.38 -14.37 -11.50
CA LYS A 420 3.46 -14.27 -12.96
C LYS A 420 2.10 -13.84 -13.50
N THR A 421 2.09 -12.96 -14.49
CA THR A 421 0.86 -12.50 -15.14
C THR A 421 0.88 -12.74 -16.66
N GLU A 422 -0.30 -12.78 -17.27
CA GLU A 422 -0.51 -12.84 -18.71
C GLU A 422 -1.71 -11.95 -19.09
N VAL A 423 -1.55 -11.15 -20.15
CA VAL A 423 -2.70 -10.56 -20.84
C VAL A 423 -3.32 -11.66 -21.70
N ILE A 424 -4.46 -12.20 -21.26
CA ILE A 424 -5.17 -13.28 -21.95
C ILE A 424 -6.32 -12.72 -22.77
N ARG A 425 -6.63 -13.36 -23.91
CA ARG A 425 -7.73 -12.98 -24.80
C ARG A 425 -8.63 -14.16 -25.15
N TRP A 426 -9.92 -13.89 -25.33
CA TRP A 426 -10.94 -14.85 -25.74
C TRP A 426 -12.07 -14.18 -26.52
N ARG A 427 -12.92 -14.97 -27.17
CA ARG A 427 -14.12 -14.45 -27.86
C ARG A 427 -15.24 -14.29 -26.85
N GLY A 428 -15.82 -13.09 -26.76
CA GLY A 428 -16.88 -12.73 -25.81
C GLY A 428 -18.30 -13.06 -26.28
N ALA A 429 -19.28 -12.46 -25.61
CA ALA A 429 -20.73 -12.61 -25.84
C ALA A 429 -21.12 -12.31 -27.29
N LEU A 430 -20.62 -11.22 -27.86
CA LEU A 430 -20.90 -10.78 -29.22
C LEU A 430 -19.92 -11.32 -30.28
N GLY A 431 -19.05 -12.27 -29.92
CA GLY A 431 -17.98 -12.77 -30.80
C GLY A 431 -16.81 -11.79 -31.00
N GLU A 432 -16.83 -10.66 -30.31
CA GLU A 432 -15.73 -9.70 -30.23
C GLU A 432 -14.59 -10.25 -29.35
N ASP A 433 -13.38 -9.71 -29.50
CA ASP A 433 -12.25 -10.10 -28.65
C ASP A 433 -12.36 -9.40 -27.29
N ILE A 434 -12.45 -10.19 -26.23
CA ILE A 434 -12.34 -9.76 -24.83
C ILE A 434 -10.94 -10.06 -24.35
N ASP A 435 -10.40 -9.18 -23.52
CA ASP A 435 -9.14 -9.42 -22.84
C ASP A 435 -9.22 -9.17 -21.33
N GLY A 436 -8.15 -9.54 -20.65
CA GLY A 436 -8.04 -9.40 -19.20
C GLY A 436 -6.67 -9.81 -18.71
N ILE A 437 -6.46 -9.67 -17.40
CA ILE A 437 -5.21 -10.03 -16.74
C ILE A 437 -5.40 -11.36 -16.01
N LEU A 438 -4.56 -12.34 -16.33
CA LEU A 438 -4.50 -13.63 -15.65
C LEU A 438 -3.29 -13.67 -14.73
N TYR A 439 -3.51 -13.74 -13.42
CA TYR A 439 -2.47 -14.03 -12.43
C TYR A 439 -2.33 -15.53 -12.25
N TYR A 440 -1.09 -16.01 -12.25
CA TYR A 440 -0.76 -17.42 -12.07
C TYR A 440 -0.56 -17.76 -10.60
N PRO A 441 -0.79 -19.03 -10.20
CA PRO A 441 -0.31 -19.58 -8.94
C PRO A 441 1.21 -19.38 -8.77
N LYS A 442 1.68 -19.06 -7.55
CA LYS A 442 3.11 -18.79 -7.25
C LYS A 442 4.06 -19.90 -7.73
N ASP A 443 3.61 -21.15 -7.60
CA ASP A 443 4.36 -22.36 -8.00
C ASP A 443 3.65 -23.11 -9.13
N TYR A 444 3.23 -22.38 -10.16
CA TYR A 444 2.58 -22.98 -11.32
C TYR A 444 3.48 -24.01 -12.02
N GLN A 445 2.93 -25.20 -12.26
CA GLN A 445 3.55 -26.29 -12.99
C GLN A 445 2.68 -26.63 -14.19
N ALA A 446 3.28 -26.63 -15.38
CA ALA A 446 2.59 -26.98 -16.60
C ALA A 446 2.01 -28.40 -16.52
N GLY A 447 0.77 -28.57 -16.99
CA GLY A 447 0.05 -29.86 -16.96
C GLY A 447 -0.71 -30.15 -15.66
N LYS A 448 -0.54 -29.34 -14.61
CA LYS A 448 -1.38 -29.40 -13.40
C LYS A 448 -2.54 -28.40 -13.49
N LYS A 449 -3.72 -28.84 -13.05
CA LYS A 449 -4.91 -27.99 -12.89
C LYS A 449 -4.92 -27.31 -11.53
N TYR A 450 -5.32 -26.05 -11.49
CA TYR A 450 -5.36 -25.22 -10.29
C TYR A 450 -6.74 -24.60 -10.06
N PRO A 451 -7.08 -24.18 -8.83
CA PRO A 451 -8.24 -23.33 -8.58
C PRO A 451 -8.24 -22.05 -9.41
N LEU A 452 -9.42 -21.50 -9.64
CA LEU A 452 -9.62 -20.19 -10.25
C LEU A 452 -10.48 -19.29 -9.34
N LEU A 453 -10.09 -18.03 -9.22
CA LEU A 453 -10.95 -16.96 -8.74
C LEU A 453 -11.19 -15.97 -9.87
N THR A 454 -12.44 -15.72 -10.24
CA THR A 454 -12.79 -14.56 -11.08
C THR A 454 -12.83 -13.31 -10.22
N ALA A 455 -12.26 -12.23 -10.74
CA ALA A 455 -12.11 -10.95 -10.06
C ALA A 455 -12.51 -9.80 -10.99
N PRO A 456 -13.79 -9.70 -11.40
CA PRO A 456 -14.26 -8.58 -12.22
C PRO A 456 -14.07 -7.25 -11.48
N HIS A 457 -13.60 -6.23 -12.20
CA HIS A 457 -13.40 -4.89 -11.65
C HIS A 457 -14.72 -4.16 -11.32
N GLY A 458 -14.62 -3.13 -10.47
CA GLY A 458 -15.69 -2.16 -10.22
C GLY A 458 -15.95 -1.23 -11.41
N GLY A 459 -17.02 -0.44 -11.37
CA GLY A 459 -17.44 0.39 -12.50
C GLY A 459 -18.97 0.44 -12.64
N PRO A 460 -19.56 0.00 -13.77
CA PRO A 460 -18.97 -0.92 -14.74
C PRO A 460 -18.03 -0.28 -15.77
N ALA A 461 -18.06 1.05 -15.93
CA ALA A 461 -17.15 1.81 -16.78
C ALA A 461 -15.74 1.99 -16.16
N GLY A 462 -15.09 0.88 -15.83
CA GLY A 462 -13.68 0.79 -15.43
C GLY A 462 -12.90 -0.18 -16.32
N ALA A 463 -11.60 -0.36 -16.10
CA ALA A 463 -10.80 -1.36 -16.79
C ALA A 463 -9.63 -1.81 -15.93
N ASP A 464 -9.34 -3.11 -15.95
CA ASP A 464 -8.11 -3.68 -15.41
C ASP A 464 -6.98 -3.54 -16.42
N LEU A 465 -5.88 -2.91 -16.00
CA LEU A 465 -4.74 -2.62 -16.86
C LEU A 465 -3.62 -3.65 -16.64
N ASP A 466 -2.71 -3.76 -17.61
CA ASP A 466 -1.43 -4.45 -17.44
C ASP A 466 -0.47 -3.59 -16.60
N SER A 467 -0.88 -3.31 -15.36
CA SER A 467 -0.22 -2.48 -14.35
C SER A 467 -0.36 -3.14 -12.98
N TRP A 468 0.50 -2.76 -12.04
CA TRP A 468 0.45 -3.29 -10.68
C TRP A 468 -0.71 -2.67 -9.88
N GLU A 469 -1.77 -3.46 -9.64
CA GLU A 469 -3.01 -3.00 -8.98
C GLU A 469 -3.32 -3.73 -7.66
N GLU A 470 -2.29 -4.07 -6.88
CA GLU A 470 -2.45 -4.74 -5.59
C GLU A 470 -3.15 -3.84 -4.55
N SER A 471 -4.21 -4.34 -3.90
CA SER A 471 -4.96 -3.58 -2.88
C SER A 471 -5.64 -4.47 -1.85
N TRP A 472 -6.18 -3.84 -0.79
CA TRP A 472 -7.01 -4.54 0.19
C TRP A 472 -8.30 -5.13 -0.42
N ALA A 473 -8.81 -4.53 -1.51
CA ALA A 473 -9.98 -5.03 -2.22
C ALA A 473 -9.62 -6.22 -3.13
N TYR A 474 -8.46 -6.16 -3.78
CA TYR A 474 -7.96 -7.17 -4.72
C TYR A 474 -6.53 -7.61 -4.36
N ALA A 475 -6.44 -8.59 -3.45
CA ALA A 475 -5.18 -9.10 -2.91
C ALA A 475 -4.57 -10.24 -3.76
N HIS A 476 -4.20 -9.93 -5.01
CA HIS A 476 -3.71 -10.90 -5.99
C HIS A 476 -2.54 -11.74 -5.47
N GLN A 477 -1.57 -11.12 -4.77
CA GLN A 477 -0.40 -11.88 -4.29
C GLN A 477 -0.80 -12.93 -3.26
N LEU A 478 -1.69 -12.60 -2.31
CA LEU A 478 -2.14 -13.53 -1.27
C LEU A 478 -2.94 -14.70 -1.84
N LEU A 479 -3.70 -14.46 -2.89
CA LEU A 479 -4.50 -15.48 -3.59
C LEU A 479 -3.63 -16.37 -4.48
N SER A 480 -2.68 -15.79 -5.22
CA SER A 480 -1.68 -16.53 -6.00
C SER A 480 -0.86 -17.48 -5.12
N GLN A 481 -0.49 -17.04 -3.90
CA GLN A 481 0.22 -17.87 -2.92
C GLN A 481 -0.59 -19.05 -2.39
N ARG A 482 -1.92 -18.97 -2.41
CA ARG A 482 -2.82 -20.10 -2.07
C ARG A 482 -2.99 -21.07 -3.23
N GLY A 483 -2.30 -20.81 -4.34
CA GLY A 483 -2.26 -21.67 -5.50
C GLY A 483 -3.41 -21.46 -6.48
N ALA A 484 -4.06 -20.29 -6.48
CA ALA A 484 -5.15 -19.98 -7.41
C ALA A 484 -4.65 -19.20 -8.64
N PHE A 485 -5.27 -19.46 -9.79
CA PHE A 485 -5.36 -18.47 -10.85
C PHE A 485 -6.33 -17.37 -10.44
N ILE A 486 -6.09 -16.15 -10.94
CA ILE A 486 -7.01 -15.03 -10.79
C ILE A 486 -7.25 -14.44 -12.17
N LEU A 487 -8.50 -14.46 -12.63
CA LEU A 487 -8.90 -13.87 -13.90
C LEU A 487 -9.57 -12.52 -13.63
N LYS A 488 -8.96 -11.44 -14.13
CA LYS A 488 -9.47 -10.07 -14.11
C LYS A 488 -9.96 -9.68 -15.52
N PRO A 489 -11.24 -9.91 -15.86
CA PRO A 489 -11.77 -9.70 -17.21
C PRO A 489 -12.22 -8.25 -17.44
N ASN A 490 -11.89 -7.70 -18.62
CA ASN A 490 -12.47 -6.46 -19.13
C ASN A 490 -13.69 -6.79 -20.00
N TYR A 491 -14.81 -7.02 -19.34
CA TYR A 491 -16.08 -7.42 -19.96
C TYR A 491 -16.74 -6.27 -20.76
N HIS A 492 -17.66 -6.60 -21.67
CA HIS A 492 -18.52 -5.61 -22.33
C HIS A 492 -19.07 -4.61 -21.31
N GLY A 493 -18.87 -3.31 -21.51
CA GLY A 493 -19.19 -2.28 -20.52
C GLY A 493 -17.97 -1.66 -19.83
N SER A 494 -16.79 -2.28 -19.92
CA SER A 494 -15.53 -1.69 -19.45
C SER A 494 -15.16 -0.42 -20.24
N SER A 495 -14.49 0.51 -19.58
CA SER A 495 -13.86 1.67 -20.23
C SER A 495 -12.61 1.24 -21.01
N ASN A 496 -11.97 2.16 -21.73
CA ASN A 496 -10.71 1.93 -22.46
C ASN A 496 -10.81 1.14 -23.80
N TYR A 497 -12.01 0.70 -24.20
CA TYR A 497 -12.31 -0.01 -25.47
C TYR A 497 -13.24 0.78 -26.41
N GLY A 498 -13.48 2.06 -26.09
CA GLY A 498 -14.28 2.97 -26.88
C GLY A 498 -15.78 2.90 -26.62
N LEU A 499 -16.49 3.84 -27.25
CA LEU A 499 -17.86 4.18 -26.86
C LEU A 499 -18.84 3.02 -27.02
N ARG A 500 -18.77 2.29 -28.14
CA ARG A 500 -19.67 1.15 -28.38
C ARG A 500 -19.52 0.05 -27.32
N PHE A 501 -18.31 -0.14 -26.81
CA PHE A 501 -18.01 -1.18 -25.84
C PHE A 501 -18.49 -0.79 -24.45
N VAL A 502 -18.17 0.43 -23.98
CA VAL A 502 -18.60 0.91 -22.65
C VAL A 502 -20.12 1.05 -22.53
N GLU A 503 -20.81 1.39 -23.63
CA GLU A 503 -22.28 1.54 -23.65
C GLU A 503 -23.04 0.21 -23.92
N SER A 504 -22.33 -0.88 -24.22
CA SER A 504 -22.93 -2.13 -24.72
C SER A 504 -23.91 -2.80 -23.73
N ILE A 505 -23.77 -2.51 -22.44
CA ILE A 505 -24.56 -3.08 -21.35
C ILE A 505 -25.73 -2.20 -20.89
N CYS A 506 -26.00 -1.10 -21.59
CA CYS A 506 -27.13 -0.23 -21.28
C CYS A 506 -28.49 -0.90 -21.55
N CYS A 507 -29.55 -0.21 -21.12
CA CYS A 507 -30.93 -0.54 -21.48
C CYS A 507 -31.37 -1.98 -21.16
N GLY A 508 -31.00 -2.47 -19.97
CA GLY A 508 -31.45 -3.75 -19.40
C GLY A 508 -30.49 -4.91 -19.62
N LYS A 509 -29.34 -4.67 -20.26
CA LYS A 509 -28.32 -5.69 -20.58
C LYS A 509 -27.19 -5.79 -19.54
N TYR A 510 -27.38 -5.16 -18.39
CA TYR A 510 -26.35 -4.98 -17.35
C TYR A 510 -25.65 -6.29 -16.95
N TYR A 511 -26.38 -7.40 -16.92
CA TYR A 511 -25.82 -8.72 -16.63
C TYR A 511 -25.57 -9.58 -17.88
N ASP A 512 -26.26 -9.31 -18.98
CA ASP A 512 -26.33 -10.22 -20.14
C ASP A 512 -24.94 -10.46 -20.74
N LEU A 513 -24.31 -9.40 -21.23
CA LEU A 513 -23.00 -9.50 -21.90
C LEU A 513 -21.86 -9.77 -20.91
N PRO A 514 -21.77 -9.06 -19.75
CA PRO A 514 -20.65 -9.25 -18.85
C PRO A 514 -20.54 -10.66 -18.28
N VAL A 515 -21.67 -11.25 -17.85
CA VAL A 515 -21.66 -12.61 -17.29
C VAL A 515 -21.19 -13.61 -18.34
N GLU A 516 -21.68 -13.49 -19.58
CA GLU A 516 -21.26 -14.38 -20.67
C GLU A 516 -19.78 -14.21 -21.04
N ASP A 517 -19.25 -12.98 -21.07
CA ASP A 517 -17.82 -12.74 -21.30
C ASP A 517 -16.97 -13.41 -20.23
N ILE A 518 -17.34 -13.26 -18.96
CA ILE A 518 -16.59 -13.84 -17.84
C ILE A 518 -16.62 -15.36 -17.92
N GLU A 519 -17.79 -15.97 -18.13
CA GLU A 519 -17.95 -17.42 -18.26
C GLU A 519 -17.14 -17.98 -19.44
N LYS A 520 -17.13 -17.31 -20.60
CA LYS A 520 -16.32 -17.72 -21.75
C LYS A 520 -14.81 -17.66 -21.45
N GLY A 521 -14.37 -16.69 -20.64
CA GLY A 521 -13.00 -16.64 -20.13
C GLY A 521 -12.67 -17.82 -19.22
N VAL A 522 -13.59 -18.17 -18.31
CA VAL A 522 -13.46 -19.36 -17.45
C VAL A 522 -13.38 -20.64 -18.28
N ASP A 523 -14.29 -20.80 -19.25
CA ASP A 523 -14.35 -21.97 -20.13
C ASP A 523 -13.08 -22.12 -20.96
N LEU A 524 -12.48 -21.02 -21.44
CA LEU A 524 -11.18 -21.05 -22.11
C LEU A 524 -10.09 -21.62 -21.19
N LEU A 525 -10.02 -21.18 -19.94
CA LEU A 525 -9.00 -21.64 -18.98
C LEU A 525 -9.18 -23.12 -18.62
N VAL A 526 -10.42 -23.57 -18.47
CA VAL A 526 -10.75 -24.99 -18.28
C VAL A 526 -10.37 -25.81 -19.51
N ALA A 527 -10.71 -25.35 -20.71
CA ALA A 527 -10.39 -26.03 -21.98
C ALA A 527 -8.88 -26.12 -22.24
N LYS A 528 -8.10 -25.11 -21.82
CA LYS A 528 -6.63 -25.14 -21.85
C LYS A 528 -6.02 -26.12 -20.84
N GLY A 529 -6.82 -26.71 -19.95
CA GLY A 529 -6.36 -27.60 -18.89
C GLY A 529 -5.62 -26.90 -17.76
N LEU A 530 -5.79 -25.58 -17.62
CA LEU A 530 -5.15 -24.79 -16.56
C LEU A 530 -5.95 -24.84 -15.25
N VAL A 531 -7.29 -24.86 -15.38
CA VAL A 531 -8.21 -24.73 -14.24
C VAL A 531 -8.93 -26.05 -13.96
N ASP A 532 -9.10 -26.33 -12.68
CA ASP A 532 -9.98 -27.40 -12.18
C ASP A 532 -11.44 -26.90 -12.16
N PRO A 533 -12.35 -27.46 -12.99
CA PRO A 533 -13.73 -26.99 -13.09
C PRO A 533 -14.53 -27.13 -11.78
N ASP A 534 -14.09 -27.98 -10.85
CA ASP A 534 -14.73 -28.14 -9.54
C ASP A 534 -14.20 -27.17 -8.48
N ARG A 535 -13.24 -26.30 -8.84
CA ARG A 535 -12.58 -25.34 -7.93
C ARG A 535 -12.55 -23.94 -8.53
N ILE A 536 -13.73 -23.40 -8.80
CA ILE A 536 -13.92 -22.03 -9.28
C ILE A 536 -14.66 -21.22 -8.21
N GLY A 537 -14.17 -20.02 -7.90
CA GLY A 537 -14.82 -19.05 -7.01
C GLY A 537 -14.82 -17.67 -7.65
N THR A 538 -15.49 -16.71 -7.02
CA THR A 538 -15.53 -15.33 -7.51
C THR A 538 -15.50 -14.33 -6.37
N PHE A 539 -14.88 -13.18 -6.61
CA PHE A 539 -14.89 -12.07 -5.66
C PHE A 539 -14.80 -10.73 -6.38
N GLY A 540 -15.19 -9.66 -5.70
CA GLY A 540 -15.03 -8.32 -6.23
C GLY A 540 -15.53 -7.25 -5.28
N TRP A 541 -15.31 -5.99 -5.68
CA TRP A 541 -15.76 -4.80 -4.97
C TRP A 541 -16.62 -3.92 -5.89
N SER A 542 -17.66 -3.28 -5.36
CA SER A 542 -18.59 -2.45 -6.18
C SER A 542 -19.23 -3.28 -7.30
N ASN A 543 -19.27 -2.81 -8.54
CA ASN A 543 -19.77 -3.59 -9.67
C ASN A 543 -19.12 -4.99 -9.81
N GLY A 544 -17.85 -5.14 -9.41
CA GLY A 544 -17.21 -6.46 -9.37
C GLY A 544 -17.90 -7.45 -8.42
N SER A 545 -18.42 -6.94 -7.30
CA SER A 545 -19.26 -7.70 -6.37
C SER A 545 -20.63 -8.01 -6.97
N ILE A 546 -21.26 -7.03 -7.64
CA ILE A 546 -22.54 -7.20 -8.32
C ILE A 546 -22.47 -8.34 -9.36
N LEU A 547 -21.44 -8.33 -10.19
CA LEU A 547 -21.19 -9.39 -11.18
C LEU A 547 -20.81 -10.72 -10.50
N SER A 548 -20.02 -10.71 -9.43
CA SER A 548 -19.69 -11.92 -8.66
C SER A 548 -20.91 -12.61 -8.06
N ILE A 549 -21.84 -11.83 -7.49
CA ILE A 549 -23.12 -12.34 -6.97
C ILE A 549 -23.92 -12.94 -8.13
N GLN A 550 -24.03 -12.22 -9.25
CA GLN A 550 -24.80 -12.68 -10.41
C GLN A 550 -24.24 -13.98 -11.00
N LEU A 551 -22.91 -14.14 -11.10
CA LEU A 551 -22.26 -15.38 -11.54
C LEU A 551 -22.69 -16.56 -10.66
N GLY A 552 -22.74 -16.37 -9.33
CA GLY A 552 -23.23 -17.36 -8.38
C GLY A 552 -24.74 -17.66 -8.48
N VAL A 553 -25.54 -16.71 -8.95
CA VAL A 553 -26.98 -16.89 -9.19
C VAL A 553 -27.26 -17.63 -10.50
N VAL A 554 -26.51 -17.32 -11.55
CA VAL A 554 -26.69 -17.88 -12.90
C VAL A 554 -26.10 -19.28 -13.00
N ASN A 555 -24.91 -19.50 -12.44
CA ASN A 555 -24.18 -20.77 -12.50
C ASN A 555 -23.85 -21.30 -11.09
N PRO A 556 -24.87 -21.60 -10.26
CA PRO A 556 -24.68 -21.91 -8.84
C PRO A 556 -23.86 -23.16 -8.56
N ASP A 557 -23.79 -24.10 -9.52
CA ASP A 557 -22.98 -25.31 -9.38
C ASP A 557 -21.50 -25.08 -9.73
N ARG A 558 -21.17 -24.04 -10.52
CA ARG A 558 -19.79 -23.74 -10.91
C ARG A 558 -19.03 -23.05 -9.78
N TYR A 559 -19.64 -22.03 -9.18
CA TYR A 559 -18.99 -21.21 -8.16
C TYR A 559 -19.10 -21.84 -6.77
N LYS A 560 -17.94 -22.06 -6.13
CA LYS A 560 -17.81 -22.75 -4.84
C LYS A 560 -17.64 -21.80 -3.65
N VAL A 561 -17.39 -20.52 -3.91
CA VAL A 561 -17.28 -19.46 -2.90
C VAL A 561 -17.56 -18.10 -3.54
N ILE A 562 -18.17 -17.18 -2.79
CA ILE A 562 -18.37 -15.79 -3.19
C ILE A 562 -17.82 -14.87 -2.07
N ALA A 563 -17.00 -13.90 -2.44
CA ALA A 563 -16.62 -12.80 -1.55
C ALA A 563 -17.06 -11.46 -2.17
N ALA A 564 -18.04 -10.83 -1.54
CA ALA A 564 -18.82 -9.72 -2.10
C ALA A 564 -18.59 -8.44 -1.27
N GLY A 565 -17.83 -7.49 -1.79
CA GLY A 565 -17.62 -6.20 -1.16
C GLY A 565 -18.45 -5.09 -1.79
N ALA A 566 -19.25 -4.37 -1.01
CA ALA A 566 -20.09 -3.27 -1.47
C ALA A 566 -20.85 -3.60 -2.78
N GLY A 567 -21.67 -4.66 -2.79
CA GLY A 567 -22.41 -5.07 -3.99
C GLY A 567 -23.92 -5.06 -3.82
N ASP A 568 -24.62 -4.64 -4.86
CA ASP A 568 -26.08 -4.58 -4.95
C ASP A 568 -26.74 -5.94 -5.15
N VAL A 569 -27.88 -6.10 -4.47
CA VAL A 569 -28.78 -7.25 -4.63
C VAL A 569 -30.22 -6.84 -4.90
N GLU A 570 -30.61 -5.60 -4.62
CA GLU A 570 -31.96 -5.06 -4.80
C GLU A 570 -31.92 -3.65 -5.39
N TRP A 571 -32.37 -3.49 -6.63
CA TRP A 571 -32.09 -2.30 -7.43
C TRP A 571 -33.03 -1.13 -7.15
N ILE A 572 -34.24 -1.36 -6.62
CA ILE A 572 -35.16 -0.24 -6.34
C ILE A 572 -34.63 0.59 -5.17
N SER A 573 -34.12 -0.08 -4.14
CA SER A 573 -33.51 0.57 -2.98
C SER A 573 -32.13 1.13 -3.29
N ASP A 574 -31.36 0.53 -4.20
CA ASP A 574 -30.12 1.12 -4.72
C ASP A 574 -30.44 2.44 -5.43
N TRP A 575 -31.28 2.38 -6.47
CA TRP A 575 -31.78 3.55 -7.19
C TRP A 575 -32.13 4.67 -6.22
N ALA A 576 -32.89 4.40 -5.16
CA ALA A 576 -33.39 5.41 -4.23
C ALA A 576 -32.37 6.01 -3.23
N ASN A 577 -31.23 5.36 -2.97
CA ASN A 577 -30.36 5.72 -1.83
C ASN A 577 -28.90 6.02 -2.22
N VAL A 578 -28.46 5.67 -3.43
CA VAL A 578 -27.11 5.99 -3.91
C VAL A 578 -27.00 7.43 -4.42
N ASP A 579 -25.86 8.09 -4.22
CA ASP A 579 -25.66 9.51 -4.60
C ASP A 579 -25.85 9.79 -6.13
N PHE A 580 -25.88 8.73 -6.96
CA PHE A 580 -25.98 8.79 -8.43
C PHE A 580 -27.03 7.82 -9.03
N GLY A 581 -28.00 7.34 -8.25
CA GLY A 581 -28.89 6.23 -8.65
C GLY A 581 -29.80 6.52 -9.83
N GLN A 582 -30.36 7.74 -9.90
CA GLN A 582 -31.18 8.11 -11.05
C GLN A 582 -30.37 8.11 -12.35
N SER A 583 -29.13 8.58 -12.34
CA SER A 583 -28.27 8.65 -13.53
C SER A 583 -27.62 7.32 -13.89
N PHE A 584 -27.32 6.48 -12.90
CA PHE A 584 -26.71 5.16 -13.09
C PHE A 584 -27.74 4.11 -13.50
N ASP A 585 -28.71 3.80 -12.63
CA ASP A 585 -29.66 2.70 -12.84
C ASP A 585 -30.52 2.94 -14.07
N THR A 586 -31.06 4.16 -14.21
CA THR A 586 -31.94 4.49 -15.34
C THR A 586 -31.19 4.44 -16.67
N TYR A 587 -29.89 4.78 -16.68
CA TYR A 587 -29.05 4.61 -17.87
C TYR A 587 -28.90 3.11 -18.20
N TYR A 588 -28.43 2.33 -17.23
CA TYR A 588 -28.12 0.92 -17.46
C TYR A 588 -29.35 0.06 -17.71
N PHE A 589 -30.51 0.42 -17.18
CA PHE A 589 -31.76 -0.34 -17.36
C PHE A 589 -32.66 0.28 -18.43
N GLY A 590 -32.38 1.52 -18.84
CA GLY A 590 -33.11 2.26 -19.87
C GLY A 590 -34.40 2.91 -19.38
N LYS A 591 -34.90 2.49 -18.22
CA LYS A 591 -36.12 2.97 -17.54
C LYS A 591 -35.86 3.07 -16.04
N SER A 592 -36.56 3.95 -15.35
CA SER A 592 -36.57 4.07 -13.89
C SER A 592 -37.53 3.07 -13.23
N PRO A 593 -37.46 2.85 -11.90
CA PRO A 593 -38.40 1.98 -11.19
C PRO A 593 -39.85 2.47 -11.24
N LEU A 594 -40.08 3.75 -11.53
CA LEU A 594 -41.41 4.33 -11.69
C LEU A 594 -42.02 4.00 -13.05
N GLU A 595 -41.19 3.78 -14.06
CA GLU A 595 -41.60 3.44 -15.42
C GLU A 595 -41.75 1.93 -15.63
N ASP A 596 -40.90 1.12 -14.97
CA ASP A 596 -40.89 -0.35 -15.11
C ASP A 596 -40.36 -1.02 -13.84
N PRO A 597 -41.17 -1.09 -12.76
CA PRO A 597 -40.76 -1.72 -11.50
C PRO A 597 -40.45 -3.22 -11.66
N GLU A 598 -41.13 -3.91 -12.57
CA GLU A 598 -40.89 -5.35 -12.80
C GLU A 598 -39.53 -5.63 -13.43
N LEU A 599 -38.99 -4.73 -14.26
CA LEU A 599 -37.61 -4.81 -14.75
C LEU A 599 -36.60 -4.82 -13.61
N TYR A 600 -36.74 -3.91 -12.65
CA TYR A 600 -35.85 -3.83 -11.49
C TYR A 600 -35.91 -5.10 -10.64
N ILE A 601 -37.12 -5.59 -10.32
CA ILE A 601 -37.33 -6.87 -9.63
C ILE A 601 -36.68 -8.03 -10.39
N ARG A 602 -36.84 -8.08 -11.73
CA ARG A 602 -36.28 -9.15 -12.57
C ARG A 602 -34.76 -9.12 -12.58
N LEU A 603 -34.14 -7.94 -12.58
CA LEU A 603 -32.68 -7.80 -12.59
C LEU A 603 -32.07 -8.04 -11.20
N SER A 604 -32.78 -7.73 -10.12
CA SER A 604 -32.27 -7.87 -8.75
C SER A 604 -31.93 -9.32 -8.38
N PRO A 605 -30.67 -9.62 -8.00
CA PRO A 605 -30.26 -10.93 -7.51
C PRO A 605 -31.05 -11.41 -6.29
N LEU A 606 -31.56 -10.50 -5.45
CA LEU A 606 -32.36 -10.80 -4.26
C LEU A 606 -33.46 -11.83 -4.53
N TYR A 607 -34.21 -11.67 -5.61
CA TYR A 607 -35.36 -12.53 -5.93
C TYR A 607 -34.96 -13.89 -6.53
N LYS A 608 -33.66 -14.14 -6.67
CA LYS A 608 -33.08 -15.41 -7.15
C LYS A 608 -32.05 -15.96 -6.16
N MET A 609 -31.95 -15.39 -4.97
CA MET A 609 -30.93 -15.71 -3.98
C MET A 609 -31.02 -17.16 -3.50
N ASN A 610 -32.20 -17.79 -3.61
CA ASN A 610 -32.40 -19.21 -3.33
C ASN A 610 -31.61 -20.14 -4.25
N ARG A 611 -31.06 -19.65 -5.37
CA ARG A 611 -30.21 -20.42 -6.28
C ARG A 611 -28.78 -20.53 -5.79
N VAL A 612 -28.29 -19.59 -4.97
CA VAL A 612 -26.89 -19.54 -4.54
C VAL A 612 -26.54 -20.75 -3.67
N LYS A 613 -25.54 -21.52 -4.11
CA LYS A 613 -25.01 -22.70 -3.39
C LYS A 613 -23.62 -22.49 -2.79
N ALA A 614 -23.01 -21.34 -3.07
CA ALA A 614 -21.68 -20.99 -2.59
C ALA A 614 -21.73 -20.35 -1.18
N PRO A 615 -20.88 -20.77 -0.23
CA PRO A 615 -20.60 -19.98 0.97
C PRO A 615 -20.20 -18.55 0.61
N THR A 616 -20.85 -17.57 1.22
CA THR A 616 -20.73 -16.15 0.84
C THR A 616 -20.26 -15.27 2.01
N ILE A 617 -19.25 -14.45 1.79
CA ILE A 617 -18.82 -13.40 2.74
C ILE A 617 -19.11 -12.01 2.15
N ILE A 618 -19.60 -11.09 2.97
CA ILE A 618 -20.12 -9.78 2.58
C ILE A 618 -19.39 -8.68 3.36
N PHE A 619 -19.04 -7.55 2.73
CA PHE A 619 -18.31 -6.43 3.33
C PHE A 619 -18.94 -5.07 2.98
N PHE A 620 -19.19 -4.20 3.96
CA PHE A 620 -19.68 -2.82 3.73
C PHE A 620 -19.12 -1.83 4.76
N GLY A 621 -18.88 -0.57 4.35
CA GLY A 621 -18.72 0.56 5.26
C GLY A 621 -20.08 1.14 5.65
N THR A 622 -20.22 1.78 6.82
CA THR A 622 -21.52 2.35 7.23
C THR A 622 -21.86 3.66 6.53
N GLU A 623 -20.86 4.39 6.02
CA GLU A 623 -21.00 5.68 5.33
C GLU A 623 -20.84 5.54 3.81
N ASP A 624 -21.05 4.34 3.27
CA ASP A 624 -21.04 4.08 1.84
C ASP A 624 -22.23 4.76 1.15
N ARG A 625 -21.92 5.72 0.26
CA ARG A 625 -22.91 6.44 -0.56
C ARG A 625 -22.89 6.06 -2.04
N ASN A 626 -21.99 5.16 -2.42
CA ASN A 626 -21.88 4.63 -3.77
C ASN A 626 -22.63 3.30 -3.90
N VAL A 627 -22.68 2.52 -2.82
CA VAL A 627 -23.55 1.34 -2.70
C VAL A 627 -24.15 1.37 -1.29
N PRO A 628 -25.45 1.66 -1.15
CA PRO A 628 -26.06 1.87 0.15
C PRO A 628 -25.85 0.67 1.09
N THR A 629 -25.44 0.93 2.32
CA THR A 629 -25.18 -0.11 3.35
C THR A 629 -26.34 -1.10 3.56
N SER A 630 -27.57 -0.69 3.26
CA SER A 630 -28.77 -1.55 3.28
C SER A 630 -28.65 -2.75 2.35
N GLN A 631 -27.94 -2.65 1.21
CA GLN A 631 -27.70 -3.75 0.27
C GLN A 631 -26.99 -4.92 0.95
N GLY A 632 -25.97 -4.64 1.76
CA GLY A 632 -25.27 -5.65 2.56
C GLY A 632 -26.18 -6.36 3.56
N TRP A 633 -27.05 -5.61 4.23
CA TRP A 633 -28.06 -6.18 5.14
C TRP A 633 -29.09 -7.03 4.42
N ILE A 634 -29.59 -6.58 3.27
CA ILE A 634 -30.55 -7.31 2.44
C ILE A 634 -29.91 -8.63 1.98
N HIS A 635 -28.69 -8.59 1.45
CA HIS A 635 -27.96 -9.76 0.99
C HIS A 635 -27.72 -10.77 2.13
N TYR A 636 -27.19 -10.31 3.27
CA TYR A 636 -26.96 -11.15 4.44
C TYR A 636 -28.26 -11.79 4.94
N ARG A 637 -29.32 -11.00 5.10
CA ARG A 637 -30.61 -11.49 5.63
C ARG A 637 -31.27 -12.48 4.69
N ALA A 638 -31.17 -12.28 3.37
CA ALA A 638 -31.70 -13.21 2.39
C ALA A 638 -31.03 -14.60 2.51
N LEU A 639 -29.70 -14.65 2.47
CA LEU A 639 -28.96 -15.92 2.61
C LEU A 639 -29.14 -16.56 3.99
N TYR A 640 -29.11 -15.75 5.05
CA TYR A 640 -29.34 -16.22 6.42
C TYR A 640 -30.73 -16.84 6.60
N HIS A 641 -31.77 -16.19 6.06
CA HIS A 641 -33.14 -16.69 6.11
C HIS A 641 -33.30 -18.01 5.35
N LEU A 642 -32.70 -18.09 4.16
CA LEU A 642 -32.74 -19.31 3.34
C LEU A 642 -31.99 -20.47 4.02
N GLY A 643 -30.91 -20.20 4.75
CA GLY A 643 -30.15 -21.19 5.52
C GLY A 643 -29.47 -22.28 4.68
N GLN A 644 -29.39 -22.12 3.36
CA GLN A 644 -28.85 -23.12 2.43
C GLN A 644 -27.32 -23.14 2.40
N VAL A 645 -26.69 -22.00 2.68
CA VAL A 645 -25.24 -21.82 2.61
C VAL A 645 -24.74 -21.05 3.83
N PRO A 646 -23.50 -21.25 4.27
CA PRO A 646 -22.85 -20.37 5.23
C PRO A 646 -22.77 -18.94 4.67
N VAL A 647 -23.15 -17.96 5.49
CA VAL A 647 -23.01 -16.54 5.15
C VAL A 647 -22.36 -15.78 6.31
N LYS A 648 -21.47 -14.83 5.99
CA LYS A 648 -20.85 -13.92 6.96
C LYS A 648 -20.92 -12.49 6.45
N PHE A 649 -21.22 -11.54 7.34
CA PHE A 649 -21.30 -10.11 7.01
C PHE A 649 -20.41 -9.30 7.94
N LEU A 650 -19.53 -8.48 7.37
CA LEU A 650 -18.68 -7.52 8.07
C LEU A 650 -19.13 -6.10 7.71
N LEU A 651 -19.42 -5.34 8.75
CA LEU A 651 -19.83 -3.94 8.66
C LEU A 651 -18.77 -3.08 9.35
N PHE A 652 -18.19 -2.12 8.63
CA PHE A 652 -17.10 -1.27 9.10
C PHE A 652 -17.62 0.14 9.44
N PRO A 653 -17.70 0.50 10.74
CA PRO A 653 -18.23 1.80 11.15
C PRO A 653 -17.39 2.98 10.67
N GLY A 654 -18.06 4.04 10.20
CA GLY A 654 -17.45 5.29 9.75
C GLY A 654 -16.77 5.22 8.38
N GLU A 655 -16.66 4.02 7.80
CA GLU A 655 -15.99 3.81 6.52
C GLU A 655 -16.89 4.19 5.34
N PRO A 656 -16.35 4.92 4.34
CA PRO A 656 -17.06 5.19 3.09
C PRO A 656 -16.94 3.98 2.13
N HIS A 657 -17.30 4.17 0.86
CA HIS A 657 -17.26 3.12 -0.17
C HIS A 657 -15.91 2.39 -0.31
N GLY A 658 -14.81 3.12 -0.14
CA GLY A 658 -13.47 2.55 -0.06
C GLY A 658 -12.93 2.70 1.35
N LEU A 659 -12.59 1.59 2.01
CA LEU A 659 -12.05 1.58 3.37
C LEU A 659 -10.79 2.44 3.46
N GLN A 660 -10.71 3.31 4.47
CA GLN A 660 -9.62 4.26 4.70
C GLN A 660 -8.74 3.87 5.89
N GLU A 661 -9.30 3.22 6.91
CA GLU A 661 -8.54 2.85 8.11
C GLU A 661 -7.72 1.58 7.91
N TYR A 662 -6.50 1.58 8.43
CA TYR A 662 -5.59 0.43 8.33
C TYR A 662 -6.20 -0.82 8.97
N ALA A 663 -6.77 -0.68 10.17
CA ALA A 663 -7.37 -1.80 10.91
C ALA A 663 -8.55 -2.42 10.16
N HIS A 664 -9.39 -1.61 9.51
CA HIS A 664 -10.52 -2.13 8.73
C HIS A 664 -10.07 -2.81 7.44
N GLN A 665 -9.12 -2.23 6.70
CA GLN A 665 -8.53 -2.87 5.53
C GLN A 665 -7.85 -4.21 5.89
N GLN A 666 -7.10 -4.24 6.99
CA GLN A 666 -6.49 -5.47 7.50
C GLN A 666 -7.55 -6.50 7.88
N ARG A 667 -8.57 -6.10 8.63
CA ARG A 667 -9.65 -7.01 9.04
C ARG A 667 -10.38 -7.60 7.85
N LYS A 668 -10.67 -6.81 6.81
CA LYS A 668 -11.26 -7.30 5.56
C LYS A 668 -10.39 -8.38 4.93
N LEU A 669 -9.10 -8.11 4.74
CA LEU A 669 -8.16 -9.06 4.11
C LEU A 669 -8.07 -10.36 4.89
N GLU A 670 -7.87 -10.29 6.20
CA GLU A 670 -7.75 -11.48 7.06
C GLU A 670 -9.01 -12.35 7.00
N GLU A 671 -10.19 -11.72 7.04
CA GLU A 671 -11.47 -12.43 7.07
C GLU A 671 -11.85 -13.01 5.72
N GLU A 672 -11.54 -12.31 4.63
CA GLU A 672 -11.68 -12.86 3.28
C GLU A 672 -10.76 -14.05 3.07
N MET A 673 -9.48 -13.93 3.44
CA MET A 673 -8.52 -15.02 3.32
C MET A 673 -8.94 -16.23 4.19
N ALA A 674 -9.35 -16.01 5.43
CA ALA A 674 -9.82 -17.07 6.31
C ALA A 674 -11.10 -17.74 5.78
N TRP A 675 -12.01 -16.98 5.17
CA TRP A 675 -13.21 -17.50 4.52
C TRP A 675 -12.87 -18.40 3.33
N LEU A 676 -11.98 -17.92 2.45
CA LEU A 676 -11.49 -18.70 1.31
C LEU A 676 -10.73 -19.93 1.77
N ASP A 677 -9.87 -19.83 2.78
CA ASP A 677 -9.13 -20.95 3.34
C ASP A 677 -10.06 -22.01 3.94
N ARG A 678 -11.16 -21.61 4.56
CA ARG A 678 -12.17 -22.55 5.10
C ARG A 678 -13.01 -23.21 4.02
N TRP A 679 -13.56 -22.42 3.10
CA TRP A 679 -14.62 -22.88 2.21
C TRP A 679 -14.13 -23.31 0.83
N PHE A 680 -13.03 -22.73 0.35
CA PHE A 680 -12.54 -22.93 -1.01
C PHE A 680 -11.22 -23.71 -1.06
N PHE A 681 -10.18 -23.23 -0.35
CA PHE A 681 -8.87 -23.90 -0.35
C PHE A 681 -8.80 -25.10 0.60
N LYS A 682 -9.66 -25.14 1.63
CA LYS A 682 -9.69 -26.19 2.67
C LYS A 682 -8.39 -26.28 3.47
N THR A 683 -7.77 -25.13 3.73
CA THR A 683 -6.45 -24.97 4.38
C THR A 683 -6.54 -24.33 5.76
N LEU A 684 -7.71 -23.82 6.18
CA LEU A 684 -7.84 -23.14 7.46
C LEU A 684 -7.60 -24.10 8.63
N ALA A 685 -6.54 -23.85 9.39
CA ALA A 685 -6.36 -24.42 10.72
C ALA A 685 -7.09 -23.52 11.74
N ALA A 686 -7.97 -24.10 12.55
CA ALA A 686 -8.64 -23.33 13.60
C ALA A 686 -7.61 -22.88 14.64
N GLU A 687 -7.34 -21.59 14.70
CA GLU A 687 -6.57 -21.01 15.79
C GLU A 687 -7.41 -20.99 17.06
N ASN A 688 -6.76 -21.27 18.19
CA ASN A 688 -7.40 -21.07 19.48
C ASN A 688 -7.27 -19.58 19.83
N GLU A 689 -8.31 -18.79 19.56
CA GLU A 689 -8.31 -17.34 19.81
C GLU A 689 -8.11 -16.99 21.30
N ALA A 690 -8.37 -17.93 22.22
CA ALA A 690 -8.06 -17.76 23.64
C ALA A 690 -6.58 -18.00 23.99
N PHE A 691 -5.80 -18.55 23.05
CA PHE A 691 -4.40 -18.89 23.25
C PHE A 691 -3.47 -17.77 22.73
N LYS A 692 -2.95 -16.97 23.67
CA LYS A 692 -1.86 -16.04 23.38
C LYS A 692 -0.53 -16.79 23.48
N LYS A 693 0.22 -16.91 22.38
CA LYS A 693 1.47 -17.68 22.28
C LYS A 693 2.56 -17.21 23.26
N GLU A 694 2.56 -15.93 23.60
CA GLU A 694 3.53 -15.30 24.51
C GLU A 694 3.07 -15.33 25.97
N SER A 695 1.84 -15.80 26.23
CA SER A 695 1.33 -15.95 27.59
C SER A 695 2.15 -16.97 28.40
N PRO A 696 2.05 -16.97 29.74
CA PRO A 696 2.64 -18.03 30.56
C PRO A 696 2.26 -19.44 30.11
N LEU A 697 1.04 -19.64 29.60
CA LEU A 697 0.62 -20.92 29.02
C LEU A 697 1.39 -21.25 27.73
N GLY A 698 1.57 -20.27 26.84
CA GLY A 698 2.33 -20.48 25.61
C GLY A 698 3.82 -20.71 25.86
N GLN A 699 4.40 -20.00 26.83
CA GLN A 699 5.76 -20.29 27.29
C GLN A 699 5.87 -21.68 27.93
N ALA A 700 4.90 -22.10 28.75
CA ALA A 700 4.89 -23.43 29.35
C ALA A 700 4.77 -24.55 28.30
N LEU A 701 3.95 -24.35 27.27
CA LEU A 701 3.83 -25.29 26.14
C LEU A 701 5.14 -25.39 25.36
N ARG A 702 5.81 -24.27 25.07
CA ARG A 702 7.14 -24.28 24.43
C ARG A 702 8.20 -24.94 25.32
N ARG A 703 8.13 -24.77 26.64
CA ARG A 703 9.03 -25.44 27.60
C ARG A 703 8.82 -26.97 27.65
N LYS A 704 7.68 -27.50 27.20
CA LYS A 704 7.46 -28.95 27.12
C LYS A 704 8.38 -29.63 26.10
N GLU A 705 8.85 -28.89 25.10
CA GLU A 705 9.76 -29.39 24.07
C GLU A 705 11.21 -29.53 24.54
N ILE A 706 11.53 -29.05 25.74
CA ILE A 706 12.87 -29.13 26.31
C ILE A 706 13.21 -30.59 26.63
N ALA A 707 14.38 -31.05 26.15
CA ALA A 707 14.86 -32.39 26.41
C ALA A 707 15.16 -32.59 27.91
N ARG A 708 14.67 -33.71 28.46
CA ARG A 708 14.93 -34.12 29.84
C ARG A 708 15.23 -35.61 29.93
N VAL A 709 16.18 -35.96 30.80
CA VAL A 709 16.45 -37.34 31.25
C VAL A 709 16.01 -37.44 32.71
N GLY A 710 14.84 -38.03 32.94
CA GLY A 710 14.17 -37.94 34.23
C GLY A 710 13.79 -36.47 34.54
N SER A 711 14.27 -35.93 35.67
CA SER A 711 14.08 -34.51 36.02
C SER A 711 15.17 -33.58 35.45
N LYS A 712 16.26 -34.13 34.90
CA LYS A 712 17.45 -33.37 34.52
C LYS A 712 17.34 -32.79 33.11
N LEU A 713 17.70 -31.53 32.92
CA LEU A 713 17.75 -30.86 31.63
C LEU A 713 18.87 -31.44 30.75
N GLY A 714 18.58 -31.70 29.49
CA GLY A 714 19.53 -32.23 28.51
C GLY A 714 19.08 -33.55 27.88
N ALA A 715 19.96 -34.12 27.06
CA ALA A 715 19.75 -35.38 26.35
C ALA A 715 20.83 -36.40 26.72
N GLU A 716 20.59 -37.68 26.49
CA GLU A 716 21.64 -38.70 26.59
C GLU A 716 22.47 -38.69 25.30
N ALA A 717 23.80 -38.71 25.38
CA ALA A 717 24.68 -38.76 24.20
C ALA A 717 24.42 -39.99 23.30
N LYS A 718 23.93 -41.07 23.91
CA LYS A 718 23.39 -42.30 23.34
C LYS A 718 22.50 -42.93 24.42
N SER A 719 21.58 -43.82 24.07
CA SER A 719 20.66 -44.42 25.07
C SER A 719 21.45 -45.02 26.25
N GLY A 720 21.15 -44.57 27.48
CA GLY A 720 21.85 -44.93 28.72
C GLY A 720 23.25 -44.31 28.89
N GLY A 721 23.63 -43.35 28.05
CA GLY A 721 24.92 -42.65 28.07
C GLY A 721 24.93 -41.40 28.95
N PRO A 722 26.07 -40.67 29.00
CA PRO A 722 26.20 -39.44 29.78
C PRO A 722 25.17 -38.37 29.37
N LEU A 723 24.72 -37.58 30.35
CA LEU A 723 23.84 -36.42 30.13
C LEU A 723 24.63 -35.29 29.47
N ILE A 724 24.20 -34.85 28.30
CA ILE A 724 24.80 -33.77 27.52
C ILE A 724 23.81 -32.62 27.33
N PRO A 725 24.28 -31.41 26.98
CA PRO A 725 23.41 -30.27 26.69
C PRO A 725 22.50 -30.55 25.49
N GLU A 726 21.25 -30.09 25.58
CA GLU A 726 20.40 -29.95 24.40
C GLU A 726 20.87 -28.74 23.59
N VAL A 727 20.96 -28.88 22.27
CA VAL A 727 21.32 -27.78 21.36
C VAL A 727 20.15 -27.37 20.48
N VAL A 728 20.11 -26.08 20.15
CA VAL A 728 19.14 -25.49 19.24
C VAL A 728 19.85 -24.72 18.13
N LYS A 729 19.26 -24.72 16.94
CA LYS A 729 19.83 -24.02 15.79
C LYS A 729 19.67 -22.50 15.92
N ARG A 730 20.76 -21.77 15.68
CA ARG A 730 20.81 -20.31 15.51
C ARG A 730 21.67 -19.94 14.32
N GLY A 731 21.01 -19.55 13.23
CA GLY A 731 21.69 -19.29 11.96
C GLY A 731 22.41 -20.53 11.45
N LYS A 732 23.75 -20.46 11.35
CA LYS A 732 24.61 -21.55 10.88
C LYS A 732 25.22 -22.40 12.00
N ILE A 733 24.99 -22.04 13.27
CA ILE A 733 25.53 -22.75 14.43
C ILE A 733 24.40 -23.42 15.23
N GLU A 734 24.76 -24.44 15.99
CA GLU A 734 23.92 -25.00 17.05
C GLU A 734 24.51 -24.54 18.38
N ILE A 735 23.65 -24.07 19.27
CA ILE A 735 24.07 -23.56 20.57
C ILE A 735 23.29 -24.26 21.67
N GLY A 736 23.89 -24.37 22.86
CA GLY A 736 23.19 -24.91 24.03
C GLY A 736 21.89 -24.15 24.27
N ARG A 737 20.79 -24.88 24.51
CA ARG A 737 19.48 -24.29 24.83
C ARG A 737 19.50 -23.52 26.15
N PHE A 738 20.40 -23.93 27.06
CA PHE A 738 20.62 -23.36 28.38
C PHE A 738 22.12 -23.31 28.67
N GLU A 739 22.48 -22.62 29.74
CA GLU A 739 23.79 -22.81 30.36
C GLU A 739 24.00 -24.27 30.75
N VAL A 740 25.25 -24.74 30.64
CA VAL A 740 25.59 -26.11 31.00
C VAL A 740 25.28 -26.33 32.47
N THR A 741 24.41 -27.28 32.78
CA THR A 741 23.94 -27.52 34.14
C THR A 741 24.98 -28.25 34.98
N ARG A 742 24.85 -28.19 36.31
CA ARG A 742 25.70 -28.95 37.24
C ARG A 742 25.69 -30.44 36.96
N ALA A 743 24.54 -31.02 36.63
CA ALA A 743 24.43 -32.44 36.30
C ALA A 743 25.09 -32.79 34.96
N GLN A 744 24.98 -31.93 33.96
CA GLN A 744 25.67 -32.11 32.66
C GLN A 744 27.18 -32.01 32.82
N PHE A 745 27.68 -31.07 33.63
CA PHE A 745 29.12 -30.94 33.89
C PHE A 745 29.66 -32.08 34.76
N ALA A 746 28.89 -32.54 35.75
CA ALA A 746 29.28 -33.68 36.60
C ALA A 746 29.35 -35.01 35.82
N ALA A 747 28.69 -35.11 34.67
CA ALA A 747 28.83 -36.25 33.76
C ALA A 747 30.23 -36.33 33.13
N PHE A 748 30.95 -35.19 33.04
CA PHE A 748 32.35 -35.11 32.62
C PHE A 748 33.31 -35.20 33.81
N ASP A 749 33.05 -34.44 34.88
CA ASP A 749 33.90 -34.38 36.07
C ASP A 749 33.11 -34.81 37.31
N ALA A 750 33.22 -36.09 37.67
CA ALA A 750 32.55 -36.66 38.85
C ALA A 750 33.03 -36.03 40.18
N GLY A 751 34.14 -35.29 40.18
CA GLY A 751 34.62 -34.52 41.33
C GLY A 751 33.87 -33.20 41.55
N GLN A 752 33.01 -32.78 40.61
CA GLN A 752 32.19 -31.58 40.75
C GLN A 752 31.04 -31.84 41.73
N ALA A 753 31.01 -31.12 42.86
CA ALA A 753 29.94 -31.23 43.83
C ALA A 753 28.59 -30.74 43.26
N VAL A 754 27.57 -31.60 43.28
CA VAL A 754 26.19 -31.27 42.94
C VAL A 754 25.34 -31.42 44.19
N ALA A 755 24.96 -30.30 44.81
CA ALA A 755 24.05 -30.35 45.96
C ALA A 755 22.67 -30.87 45.53
N PRO A 756 22.00 -31.74 46.31
CA PRO A 756 20.67 -32.25 45.98
C PRO A 756 19.69 -31.12 45.69
N GLY A 757 18.92 -31.23 44.60
CA GLY A 757 17.97 -30.21 44.16
C GLY A 757 18.58 -29.07 43.34
N THR A 758 19.88 -29.13 43.04
CA THR A 758 20.57 -28.13 42.20
C THR A 758 21.10 -28.69 40.88
N GLU A 759 20.66 -29.88 40.50
CA GLU A 759 21.12 -30.62 39.32
C GLU A 759 20.98 -29.80 38.03
N ASN A 760 19.90 -29.03 37.92
CA ASN A 760 19.58 -28.17 36.77
C ASN A 760 20.03 -26.71 36.94
N HIS A 761 20.70 -26.36 38.05
CA HIS A 761 21.32 -25.03 38.16
C HIS A 761 22.53 -24.96 37.23
N PRO A 762 22.88 -23.77 36.72
CA PRO A 762 24.10 -23.59 35.95
C PRO A 762 25.36 -24.07 36.69
N ALA A 763 26.27 -24.70 35.95
CA ALA A 763 27.58 -25.05 36.44
C ALA A 763 28.37 -23.75 36.70
N ASN A 764 28.80 -23.56 37.94
CA ASN A 764 29.49 -22.36 38.40
C ASN A 764 30.85 -22.71 39.03
N ASN A 765 31.71 -21.71 39.22
CA ASN A 765 33.07 -21.86 39.75
C ASN A 765 33.98 -22.80 38.92
N ILE A 766 33.74 -22.91 37.61
CA ILE A 766 34.55 -23.72 36.69
C ILE A 766 35.69 -22.86 36.11
N PRO A 767 36.97 -23.28 36.21
CA PRO A 767 38.08 -22.62 35.52
C PRO A 767 37.99 -22.73 34.00
N PHE A 768 38.49 -21.73 33.27
CA PHE A 768 38.45 -21.68 31.80
C PHE A 768 38.99 -22.95 31.12
N GLU A 769 40.12 -23.49 31.59
CA GLU A 769 40.69 -24.72 31.01
C GLU A 769 39.80 -25.95 31.20
N LYS A 770 39.07 -26.05 32.33
CA LYS A 770 38.08 -27.12 32.53
C LYS A 770 36.87 -26.97 31.61
N ALA A 771 36.44 -25.73 31.33
CA ALA A 771 35.37 -25.45 30.38
C ALA A 771 35.76 -25.85 28.95
N LYS A 772 37.00 -25.59 28.53
CA LYS A 772 37.54 -26.09 27.26
C LYS A 772 37.63 -27.61 27.21
N ALA A 773 38.12 -28.23 28.28
CA ALA A 773 38.21 -29.69 28.38
C ALA A 773 36.82 -30.36 28.29
N TYR A 774 35.79 -29.76 28.89
CA TYR A 774 34.41 -30.23 28.75
C TYR A 774 33.92 -30.21 27.30
N ALA A 775 34.17 -29.11 26.56
CA ALA A 775 33.81 -29.03 25.15
C ALA A 775 34.59 -30.05 24.28
N ALA A 776 35.87 -30.27 24.56
CA ALA A 776 36.65 -31.31 23.90
C ALA A 776 36.11 -32.72 24.18
N TRP A 777 35.72 -32.99 25.43
CA TRP A 777 35.09 -34.25 25.84
C TRP A 777 33.74 -34.48 25.13
N LEU A 778 32.90 -33.45 25.02
CA LEU A 778 31.65 -33.54 24.24
C LEU A 778 31.94 -33.85 22.77
N SER A 779 33.01 -33.29 22.21
CA SER A 779 33.40 -33.55 20.83
C SER A 779 33.78 -35.01 20.59
N GLU A 780 34.57 -35.58 21.51
CA GLU A 780 34.95 -36.99 21.48
C GLU A 780 33.74 -37.90 21.69
N LEU A 781 32.88 -37.57 22.65
CA LEU A 781 31.72 -38.38 23.02
C LEU A 781 30.66 -38.46 21.90
N THR A 782 30.44 -37.35 21.18
CA THR A 782 29.37 -37.23 20.18
C THR A 782 29.86 -37.41 18.74
N GLY A 783 31.17 -37.33 18.49
CA GLY A 783 31.73 -37.29 17.14
C GLY A 783 31.45 -35.98 16.37
N GLN A 784 30.89 -34.97 17.04
CA GLN A 784 30.61 -33.64 16.50
C GLN A 784 31.62 -32.62 17.05
N VAL A 785 31.74 -31.45 16.44
CA VAL A 785 32.66 -30.40 16.95
C VAL A 785 31.93 -29.54 17.98
N TRP A 786 32.34 -29.62 19.24
CA TRP A 786 31.89 -28.76 20.34
C TRP A 786 33.02 -27.84 20.77
N ARG A 787 32.70 -26.55 20.98
CA ARG A 787 33.67 -25.54 21.43
C ARG A 787 32.99 -24.46 22.26
N LEU A 788 33.78 -23.75 23.06
CA LEU A 788 33.34 -22.46 23.59
C LEU A 788 33.19 -21.46 22.42
N PRO A 789 32.18 -20.59 22.45
CA PRO A 789 31.98 -19.60 21.40
C PRO A 789 32.96 -18.43 21.53
N GLY A 790 33.22 -17.76 20.42
CA GLY A 790 33.95 -16.50 20.39
C GLY A 790 33.09 -15.32 20.85
N GLU A 791 33.71 -14.29 21.43
CA GLU A 791 32.97 -13.14 21.98
C GLU A 791 32.08 -12.42 20.97
N ASP A 792 32.51 -12.30 19.70
CA ASP A 792 31.71 -11.66 18.64
C ASP A 792 30.52 -12.52 18.20
N GLU A 793 30.60 -13.85 18.33
CA GLU A 793 29.55 -14.79 17.91
C GLU A 793 28.32 -14.70 18.81
N VAL A 794 28.53 -14.43 20.09
CA VAL A 794 27.46 -14.38 21.11
C VAL A 794 27.10 -12.95 21.50
N ALA A 795 27.86 -11.93 21.08
CA ALA A 795 27.63 -10.54 21.46
C ALA A 795 26.18 -10.07 21.27
N SER A 796 25.54 -10.46 20.16
CA SER A 796 24.13 -10.11 19.88
C SER A 796 23.12 -10.82 20.79
N LEU A 797 23.44 -12.02 21.30
CA LEU A 797 22.59 -12.77 22.22
C LEU A 797 22.57 -12.13 23.62
N HIS A 798 23.62 -11.40 24.00
CA HIS A 798 23.75 -10.75 25.30
C HIS A 798 23.23 -9.29 25.34
N GLN A 799 22.68 -8.74 24.25
CA GLN A 799 22.26 -7.33 24.18
C GLN A 799 20.99 -7.01 24.99
N SER A 800 20.22 -8.01 25.43
CA SER A 800 18.99 -7.81 26.20
C SER A 800 18.90 -8.80 27.38
N SER A 801 19.20 -8.32 28.59
CA SER A 801 19.24 -9.10 29.85
C SER A 801 18.20 -8.65 30.88
N ALA A 802 17.33 -7.70 30.52
CA ALA A 802 16.36 -7.07 31.45
C ALA A 802 15.28 -8.03 32.00
N GLY A 803 15.14 -9.23 31.43
CA GLY A 803 14.22 -10.29 31.87
C GLY A 803 14.90 -11.57 32.36
N GLU A 804 16.22 -11.53 32.59
CA GLU A 804 17.06 -12.67 32.97
C GLU A 804 17.43 -12.64 34.47
N ASN A 805 18.22 -13.63 34.92
CA ASN A 805 18.71 -13.73 36.31
C ASN A 805 19.77 -12.68 36.69
N THR A 806 19.46 -11.38 36.54
CA THR A 806 20.39 -10.26 36.79
C THR A 806 20.24 -9.68 38.19
N LEU A 807 21.16 -8.81 38.61
CA LEU A 807 21.01 -8.04 39.86
C LEU A 807 19.76 -7.15 39.84
N ASP A 808 19.38 -6.61 38.68
CA ASP A 808 18.18 -5.77 38.50
C ASP A 808 16.90 -6.55 38.82
N TYR A 809 16.83 -7.83 38.42
CA TYR A 809 15.71 -8.70 38.78
C TYR A 809 15.58 -8.86 40.30
N TRP A 810 16.70 -9.10 40.99
CA TRP A 810 16.72 -9.25 42.45
C TRP A 810 16.51 -7.94 43.21
N ALA A 811 16.90 -6.82 42.62
CA ALA A 811 16.66 -5.48 43.16
C ALA A 811 15.21 -5.01 42.94
N GLY A 812 14.57 -5.47 41.86
CA GLY A 812 13.24 -5.03 41.43
C GLY A 812 13.24 -3.69 40.67
N TYR A 813 14.41 -3.17 40.29
CA TYR A 813 14.56 -1.92 39.53
C TYR A 813 15.91 -1.87 38.79
N ALA A 814 16.04 -0.94 37.83
CA ALA A 814 17.27 -0.76 37.06
C ALA A 814 18.41 -0.16 37.91
N LEU A 815 19.56 -0.84 37.95
CA LEU A 815 20.67 -0.47 38.84
C LEU A 815 21.65 0.53 38.22
N ASN A 816 22.22 1.40 39.06
CA ASN A 816 23.40 2.20 38.76
C ASN A 816 24.65 1.62 39.45
N PRO A 817 25.88 2.06 39.11
CA PRO A 817 27.11 1.53 39.72
C PRO A 817 27.21 1.63 41.24
N ASP A 818 26.56 2.62 41.86
CA ASP A 818 26.57 2.78 43.31
C ASP A 818 25.65 1.77 44.01
N ASP A 819 24.50 1.48 43.40
CA ASP A 819 23.55 0.50 43.93
C ASP A 819 24.06 -0.94 43.78
N VAL A 820 24.79 -1.25 42.70
CA VAL A 820 25.49 -2.53 42.54
C VAL A 820 26.44 -2.78 43.72
N ARG A 821 27.29 -1.81 44.07
CA ARG A 821 28.23 -1.94 45.21
C ARG A 821 27.52 -2.18 46.54
N LYS A 822 26.38 -1.54 46.77
CA LYS A 822 25.59 -1.71 48.01
C LYS A 822 24.90 -3.07 48.05
N LEU A 823 24.34 -3.52 46.92
CA LEU A 823 23.69 -4.82 46.81
C LEU A 823 24.69 -5.96 46.96
N GLU A 824 25.90 -5.87 46.41
CA GLU A 824 26.97 -6.86 46.61
C GLU A 824 27.25 -7.11 48.10
N ALA A 825 27.28 -6.05 48.92
CA ALA A 825 27.44 -6.19 50.36
C ALA A 825 26.26 -6.93 51.01
N LYS A 826 25.03 -6.68 50.53
CA LYS A 826 23.82 -7.34 51.03
C LYS A 826 23.74 -8.82 50.61
N ILE A 827 24.19 -9.15 49.41
CA ILE A 827 24.20 -10.52 48.87
C ILE A 827 25.15 -11.42 49.67
N LYS A 828 26.26 -10.88 50.18
CA LYS A 828 27.19 -11.62 51.05
C LYS A 828 26.52 -12.19 52.31
N GLU A 829 25.43 -11.60 52.79
CA GLU A 829 24.66 -12.13 53.93
C GLU A 829 23.97 -13.48 53.64
N LEU A 830 23.71 -13.81 52.36
CA LEU A 830 23.08 -15.07 51.98
C LEU A 830 24.02 -16.28 52.12
N GLY A 831 25.34 -16.07 52.14
CA GLY A 831 26.36 -17.11 52.21
C GLY A 831 26.46 -18.00 50.96
N GLY A 832 27.49 -18.83 50.88
CA GLY A 832 27.71 -19.75 49.74
C GLY A 832 28.33 -19.09 48.50
N GLY A 833 28.75 -19.92 47.53
CA GLY A 833 29.54 -19.45 46.38
C GLY A 833 28.74 -18.83 45.22
N ALA A 834 27.41 -18.98 45.19
CA ALA A 834 26.53 -18.38 44.18
C ALA A 834 25.04 -18.41 44.64
N PRO A 835 24.69 -17.65 45.69
CA PRO A 835 23.39 -17.77 46.39
C PRO A 835 22.17 -17.36 45.57
N LEU A 836 22.35 -16.61 44.47
CA LEU A 836 21.27 -16.07 43.65
C LEU A 836 21.03 -16.86 42.34
N LEU A 837 21.71 -17.99 42.15
CA LEU A 837 21.45 -18.84 40.98
C LEU A 837 20.06 -19.48 41.06
N LYS A 838 19.35 -19.44 39.93
CA LYS A 838 18.10 -20.17 39.70
C LYS A 838 18.36 -21.41 38.86
N GLU A 839 17.36 -22.29 38.78
CA GLU A 839 17.35 -23.40 37.83
C GLU A 839 17.42 -22.83 36.40
N ALA A 840 18.21 -23.44 35.52
CA ALA A 840 18.26 -23.05 34.12
C ALA A 840 16.85 -23.16 33.48
N GLY A 841 16.46 -22.15 32.70
CA GLY A 841 15.13 -22.04 32.11
C GLY A 841 14.08 -21.39 33.01
N SER A 842 14.47 -20.79 34.14
CA SER A 842 13.54 -20.10 35.05
C SER A 842 12.90 -18.86 34.41
N PHE A 843 13.64 -18.17 33.54
CA PHE A 843 13.25 -16.89 32.95
C PHE A 843 12.57 -17.04 31.59
N ALA A 844 12.08 -15.93 31.03
CA ALA A 844 11.46 -15.94 29.72
C ALA A 844 12.53 -16.28 28.67
N GLY A 845 12.32 -17.35 27.90
CA GLY A 845 13.25 -17.73 26.85
C GLY A 845 13.18 -16.75 25.69
N ALA A 846 14.28 -16.61 24.96
CA ALA A 846 14.39 -15.77 23.79
C ALA A 846 14.47 -16.57 22.49
N GLY A 847 13.75 -16.06 21.49
CA GLY A 847 13.66 -16.61 20.16
C GLY A 847 12.40 -16.07 19.48
N LYS A 848 12.44 -16.00 18.15
CA LYS A 848 11.26 -15.68 17.33
C LYS A 848 10.22 -16.80 17.38
N ASP A 849 9.07 -16.59 16.76
CA ASP A 849 7.95 -17.55 16.74
C ASP A 849 8.29 -18.87 16.06
N ASP A 850 9.20 -18.83 15.07
CA ASP A 850 9.70 -19.98 14.31
C ASP A 850 11.01 -20.56 14.88
N GLU A 851 11.54 -19.96 15.94
CA GLU A 851 12.78 -20.35 16.58
C GLU A 851 12.54 -21.13 17.88
N ALA A 852 13.32 -22.17 18.12
CA ALA A 852 13.37 -22.83 19.41
C ALA A 852 13.86 -21.83 20.48
N LEU A 853 13.21 -21.74 21.64
CA LEU A 853 13.65 -20.81 22.70
C LEU A 853 15.01 -21.22 23.27
N ILE A 854 15.87 -20.22 23.48
CA ILE A 854 17.07 -20.31 24.32
C ILE A 854 16.76 -19.59 25.62
N PHE A 855 17.25 -20.10 26.72
CA PHE A 855 17.05 -19.52 28.03
C PHE A 855 18.39 -19.22 28.65
N ASP A 856 18.39 -18.28 29.60
CA ASP A 856 19.60 -17.88 30.31
C ASP A 856 20.66 -17.49 29.28
N LEU A 857 20.30 -16.51 28.43
CA LEU A 857 20.91 -16.15 27.13
C LEU A 857 22.40 -15.72 27.17
N GLY A 858 23.16 -16.14 28.17
CA GLY A 858 24.56 -15.85 28.27
C GLY A 858 25.45 -16.83 28.99
N GLY A 859 25.12 -18.12 29.05
CA GLY A 859 26.06 -19.10 29.60
C GLY A 859 26.39 -20.23 28.63
N ASN A 860 27.68 -20.40 28.38
CA ASN A 860 28.22 -21.72 28.04
C ASN A 860 28.55 -22.44 29.35
N VAL A 861 29.60 -23.26 29.37
CA VAL A 861 30.14 -23.78 30.63
C VAL A 861 30.61 -22.60 31.49
N ALA A 862 29.89 -22.28 32.56
CA ALA A 862 30.20 -21.19 33.50
C ALA A 862 30.47 -19.82 32.84
N GLU A 863 29.65 -19.46 31.84
CA GLU A 863 29.69 -18.17 31.10
C GLU A 863 30.98 -17.89 30.31
N TRP A 864 31.83 -18.90 30.11
CA TRP A 864 33.07 -18.71 29.36
C TRP A 864 32.84 -18.54 27.86
N VAL A 865 33.52 -17.53 27.30
CA VAL A 865 33.70 -17.29 25.87
C VAL A 865 35.19 -17.11 25.56
N ILE A 866 35.56 -17.26 24.29
CA ILE A 866 36.93 -17.04 23.80
C ILE A 866 37.05 -15.59 23.31
N GLY A 867 37.92 -14.81 23.93
CA GLY A 867 38.24 -13.44 23.52
C GLY A 867 39.06 -13.40 22.23
N LYS A 868 39.18 -12.22 21.61
CA LYS A 868 39.98 -12.01 20.38
C LYS A 868 41.45 -12.43 20.47
N ASP A 869 42.02 -12.43 21.66
CA ASP A 869 43.39 -12.84 21.95
C ASP A 869 43.52 -14.34 22.31
N GLY A 870 42.41 -15.09 22.23
CA GLY A 870 42.35 -16.51 22.60
C GLY A 870 42.23 -16.77 24.10
N SER A 871 42.19 -15.73 24.94
CA SER A 871 41.99 -15.85 26.39
C SER A 871 40.52 -16.11 26.75
N GLY A 872 40.30 -16.63 27.95
CA GLY A 872 38.96 -16.83 28.49
C GLY A 872 38.37 -15.53 29.02
N LYS A 873 37.15 -15.20 28.59
CA LYS A 873 36.37 -14.07 29.08
C LYS A 873 34.99 -14.55 29.55
N LYS A 874 34.45 -13.96 30.61
CA LYS A 874 33.07 -14.25 31.07
C LYS A 874 32.09 -13.24 30.51
N MET A 875 31.18 -13.68 29.66
CA MET A 875 30.10 -12.86 29.10
C MET A 875 28.79 -13.56 29.41
N GLY A 876 27.93 -12.95 30.24
CA GLY A 876 26.71 -13.57 30.75
C GLY A 876 25.92 -12.68 31.70
N GLY A 877 24.67 -13.08 31.93
CA GLY A 877 23.65 -12.33 32.69
C GLY A 877 23.45 -12.83 34.11
N SER A 878 24.45 -13.53 34.69
CA SER A 878 24.42 -14.08 36.05
C SER A 878 23.98 -13.07 37.12
N ALA A 879 23.43 -13.62 38.21
CA ALA A 879 22.84 -12.89 39.33
C ALA A 879 23.82 -12.08 40.20
N ASP A 880 25.02 -11.85 39.70
CA ASP A 880 26.07 -11.01 40.24
C ASP A 880 26.41 -9.83 39.31
N ARG A 881 25.66 -9.63 38.22
CA ARG A 881 25.85 -8.53 37.26
C ARG A 881 24.55 -7.76 36.99
N PRO A 882 24.62 -6.43 36.79
CA PRO A 882 23.49 -5.66 36.33
C PRO A 882 23.18 -5.94 34.85
N ALA A 883 21.94 -5.68 34.44
CA ALA A 883 21.48 -5.84 33.08
C ALA A 883 22.17 -4.86 32.11
N ASP A 884 22.40 -3.62 32.54
CA ASP A 884 23.19 -2.63 31.79
C ASP A 884 24.69 -2.78 32.10
N PRO A 885 25.55 -3.10 31.11
CA PRO A 885 26.99 -3.20 31.32
C PRO A 885 27.63 -1.92 31.89
N ARG A 886 27.04 -0.74 31.63
CA ARG A 886 27.52 0.56 32.15
C ARG A 886 27.28 0.73 33.65
N ALA A 887 26.43 -0.11 34.24
CA ALA A 887 26.19 -0.13 35.67
C ALA A 887 27.25 -0.93 36.44
N GLN A 888 28.22 -1.58 35.76
CA GLN A 888 29.29 -2.29 36.46
C GLN A 888 30.36 -1.33 37.02
N PRO A 889 30.90 -1.60 38.23
CA PRO A 889 32.02 -0.82 38.75
C PRO A 889 33.27 -0.97 37.87
N GLY A 890 33.75 0.13 37.28
CA GLY A 890 35.00 0.17 36.51
C GLY A 890 34.88 0.03 35.00
N SER A 891 33.68 0.14 34.42
CA SER A 891 33.44 0.06 32.96
C SER A 891 33.56 1.41 32.22
N ALA A 892 34.35 2.35 32.72
CA ALA A 892 34.61 3.65 32.06
C ALA A 892 36.04 3.74 31.56
#